data_AF-A0A954AYL7-F1
#
_entry.id   AF-A0A954AYL7-F1
#
_cell.length_a   1.000
_cell.length_b   1.000
_cell.length_c   1.000
_cell.angle_alpha   90.00
_cell.angle_beta   90.00
_cell.angle_gamma   90.00
#
_symmetry.space_group_name_H-M   'P 1'
#
loop_
_entity.id
_entity.type
_entity.pdbx_description
1 polymer ?
#
loop_
_entity_poly.entity_id
_entity_poly.type
_entity_poly.pdbx_seq_one_letter_code
_entity_poly.pdbx_strand_id
1 'polypeptide(L)'
;MLRALYIHCGSDKTGSTSIQQTLANARAELEQAGILYPVLGGRADHTPLLLSLTDDDEITEAFGRGDAEGVEKSKAAAEDLWQKLAAEIAGSQAETLLLSSEYIYSLRPASLDRLVARLAPLAEDLRAVLYLRDPVEYYVSSSQQVLKFGANLPDPGAGLRYRARVGALRAAFGDRLQLRAFARDRLTGGDVVTDLLDVVTGGGATLPDLERRTENLSLPAEAMALLQEFNRSVWGDARISGNPENSRLIETLSAVALPDAAAKPVLQPWAREQVIRANAADMVWLADDEKFGFHSYDYDLARAVVAEGQGDGAAAAGPLAVQDVFTVDPAGLAELRSQALHALVGAGLKAGDELTRAQREKDTVAASLAAAEDRLDQSRRAAAEAAERAAASETRAADAEEQAKASGRALDEARRTADILDEKSRALEKKNAQGAKRIAELKEQASSATARAAQSEIQLNERNRALAKSAHKIRRLRKQRLWLGLPIFLLLLPLSLPLFIYGWWRREQKKKLASPAQRIRDEIAAEAPPPMPAPLAVPKAPDSRKQAPVTQAAKSAPVLIWCPIAVAGLTTQLVQLTAILRRLGVAYDICYHVPPKIDHPECRHWIDFNRINRPKAVFYMERYVPFENGFEEALQVFYVNLDWLKAEAVAKARVHADIVLCPVKHRFDELAMTFANAKTVQLPWPVSTAIAPNRPKQLDDPASDAPIRVLYVGNDYDGKSRKSPFATVEAILACDRTDLVFDLKFRNPLPESVKAQLAARPNVDTVIDRSVPAAEVEALYEKADVNLIPNETEGNGLSIIESFAKGVVPAVLDGYPMKDVVSEENGYRIACFESGYKELAPNYVTDTPSIAAFLSRLDRDGVRRRRQTIIAMEDSLHKRQTDLEDLVESVLLSSGVIAEVPSATTAEGEAVARKPELRDIFAQPRFDCYRPCEHIDVYLTTSRRADLLEPTLEHLVAAIEASAFSHRLFLAVDSLDPDTDRVLQRFAEQIDEVGWTRNQMGLPYHWNGILDRSRATIARSEIRPDFICYLQDDCLIQRPDSYFGEMVEAAEMVNPGRLGFVSGYHSDVHKGFEEITHGGRTYLLSDSIDGKNFMARPKLLQSIGKLTWWFPDGQRRGNPGPVRGSHFDLWQWKESPNCLMRQNRVSVVIPGLCEHTAAEKEKSTWANDTTKEAIERRVAEGKVYVTR
;
A
#
# COMPACT_ATOMS: atom_id res chain seq x y z
N MET A 1 51.09 -25.50 1.81
CA MET A 1 49.91 -26.33 1.50
C MET A 1 49.37 -26.82 2.82
N LEU A 2 48.06 -26.80 3.02
CA LEU A 2 47.42 -27.29 4.25
C LEU A 2 47.42 -28.83 4.26
N ARG A 3 47.32 -29.44 5.44
CA ARG A 3 47.16 -30.89 5.56
C ARG A 3 45.77 -31.34 5.15
N ALA A 4 44.74 -30.63 5.60
CA ALA A 4 43.34 -30.97 5.31
C ALA A 4 42.47 -29.73 5.01
N LEU A 5 41.49 -29.90 4.15
CA LEU A 5 40.42 -28.95 3.88
C LEU A 5 39.08 -29.66 4.02
N TYR A 6 38.25 -29.19 4.94
CA TYR A 6 36.87 -29.62 5.08
C TYR A 6 35.94 -28.54 4.58
N ILE A 7 34.97 -28.93 3.75
CA ILE A 7 33.89 -28.05 3.31
C ILE A 7 32.55 -28.59 3.80
N HIS A 8 31.92 -27.85 4.69
CA HIS A 8 30.56 -28.13 5.12
C HIS A 8 29.57 -27.64 4.05
N CYS A 9 28.90 -28.61 3.42
CA CYS A 9 27.82 -28.38 2.47
C CYS A 9 26.50 -28.43 3.24
N GLY A 10 26.03 -27.27 3.71
CA GLY A 10 24.77 -27.22 4.45
C GLY A 10 23.59 -27.50 3.52
N SER A 11 22.79 -28.52 3.81
CA SER A 11 21.46 -28.60 3.18
C SER A 11 20.46 -27.80 4.01
N ASP A 12 19.34 -27.45 3.38
CA ASP A 12 18.29 -26.70 4.05
C ASP A 12 17.88 -27.40 5.37
N LYS A 13 17.88 -26.64 6.48
CA LYS A 13 17.38 -27.09 7.79
C LYS A 13 18.19 -28.18 8.51
N THR A 14 19.51 -28.20 8.32
CA THR A 14 20.43 -29.09 9.05
C THR A 14 21.36 -28.35 10.02
N GLY A 15 20.90 -27.25 10.63
CA GLY A 15 21.67 -26.54 11.67
C GLY A 15 22.87 -25.72 11.16
N SER A 16 22.94 -25.44 9.86
CA SER A 16 24.01 -24.67 9.22
C SER A 16 24.26 -23.31 9.85
N THR A 17 23.21 -22.58 10.25
CA THR A 17 23.33 -21.30 10.96
C THR A 17 24.04 -21.44 12.29
N SER A 18 23.69 -22.47 13.08
CA SER A 18 24.32 -22.75 14.37
C SER A 18 25.78 -23.15 14.19
N ILE A 19 26.10 -23.97 13.18
CA ILE A 19 27.49 -24.28 12.78
C ILE A 19 28.25 -23.00 12.46
N GLN A 20 27.77 -22.20 11.51
CA GLN A 20 28.47 -21.02 11.00
C GLN A 20 28.71 -19.97 12.10
N GLN A 21 27.70 -19.67 12.92
CA GLN A 21 27.84 -18.69 14.01
C GLN A 21 28.78 -19.18 15.11
N THR A 22 28.64 -20.42 15.56
CA THR A 22 29.51 -20.96 16.62
C THR A 22 30.97 -20.99 16.16
N LEU A 23 31.24 -21.44 14.92
CA LEU A 23 32.59 -21.44 14.37
C LEU A 23 33.14 -20.02 14.15
N ALA A 24 32.32 -19.09 13.68
CA ALA A 24 32.72 -17.70 13.46
C ALA A 24 33.08 -16.96 14.75
N ASN A 25 32.38 -17.27 15.86
CA ASN A 25 32.64 -16.68 17.17
C ASN A 25 33.86 -17.33 17.85
N ALA A 26 34.17 -18.58 17.54
CA ALA A 26 35.26 -19.35 18.16
C ALA A 26 36.53 -19.43 17.30
N ARG A 27 36.76 -18.46 16.40
CA ARG A 27 37.88 -18.51 15.44
C ARG A 27 39.24 -18.60 16.12
N ALA A 28 39.45 -17.86 17.21
CA ALA A 28 40.72 -17.84 17.92
C ALA A 28 40.99 -19.20 18.58
N GLU A 29 39.97 -19.81 19.18
CA GLU A 29 40.04 -21.11 19.83
C GLU A 29 40.21 -22.25 18.82
N LEU A 30 39.55 -22.16 17.66
CA LEU A 30 39.73 -23.09 16.54
C LEU A 30 41.15 -23.01 15.97
N GLU A 31 41.69 -21.81 15.79
CA GLU A 31 43.05 -21.63 15.28
C GLU A 31 44.10 -22.19 16.25
N GLN A 32 43.91 -22.00 17.57
CA GLN A 32 44.73 -22.67 18.60
C GLN A 32 44.64 -24.19 18.54
N ALA A 33 43.48 -24.74 18.13
CA ALA A 33 43.29 -26.17 17.90
C ALA A 33 43.78 -26.64 16.51
N GLY A 34 44.44 -25.77 15.74
CA GLY A 34 45.00 -26.10 14.42
C GLY A 34 43.99 -26.06 13.27
N ILE A 35 42.82 -25.42 13.47
CA ILE A 35 41.75 -25.28 12.48
C ILE A 35 41.54 -23.81 12.13
N LEU A 36 41.80 -23.44 10.88
CA LEU A 36 41.50 -22.12 10.34
C LEU A 36 40.04 -22.05 9.88
N TYR A 37 39.27 -21.13 10.46
CA TYR A 37 37.95 -20.74 9.97
C TYR A 37 37.99 -19.25 9.54
N PRO A 38 38.06 -18.94 8.24
CA PRO A 38 38.53 -17.64 7.77
C PRO A 38 37.55 -16.47 8.00
N VAL A 39 38.05 -15.23 7.91
CA VAL A 39 37.28 -13.98 8.08
C VAL A 39 37.03 -13.31 6.73
N LEU A 40 36.02 -13.79 6.01
CA LEU A 40 35.75 -13.34 4.66
C LEU A 40 34.56 -12.37 4.61
N GLY A 41 34.87 -11.07 4.57
CA GLY A 41 33.86 -10.00 4.44
C GLY A 41 33.00 -9.79 5.69
N GLY A 42 33.49 -10.18 6.88
CA GLY A 42 32.79 -10.01 8.16
C GLY A 42 31.57 -10.94 8.35
N ARG A 43 31.41 -11.96 7.49
CA ARG A 43 30.29 -12.91 7.55
C ARG A 43 30.67 -14.18 8.34
N ALA A 44 29.64 -14.86 8.84
CA ALA A 44 29.78 -16.17 9.47
C ALA A 44 29.81 -17.31 8.42
N ASP A 45 29.26 -17.10 7.23
CA ASP A 45 29.21 -18.05 6.12
C ASP A 45 30.20 -17.68 4.99
N HIS A 46 30.60 -18.68 4.20
CA HIS A 46 31.59 -18.52 3.12
C HIS A 46 30.96 -18.55 1.72
N THR A 47 29.65 -18.33 1.59
CA THR A 47 28.94 -18.26 0.29
C THR A 47 29.52 -17.23 -0.68
N PRO A 48 29.97 -16.02 -0.24
CA PRO A 48 30.50 -15.03 -1.18
C PRO A 48 31.69 -15.51 -2.02
N LEU A 49 32.50 -16.47 -1.54
CA LEU A 49 33.58 -17.06 -2.33
C LEU A 49 33.09 -17.77 -3.59
N LEU A 50 31.87 -18.32 -3.53
CA LEU A 50 31.32 -19.17 -4.58
C LEU A 50 30.88 -18.35 -5.80
N LEU A 51 30.66 -17.04 -5.65
CA LEU A 51 30.14 -16.20 -6.72
C LEU A 51 31.11 -16.11 -7.91
N SER A 52 32.44 -16.10 -7.70
CA SER A 52 33.40 -16.12 -8.81
C SER A 52 33.43 -17.46 -9.56
N LEU A 53 32.87 -18.52 -8.98
CA LEU A 53 32.84 -19.88 -9.52
C LEU A 53 31.46 -20.26 -10.08
N THR A 54 30.49 -19.36 -10.00
CA THR A 54 29.11 -19.56 -10.43
C THR A 54 28.89 -18.91 -11.80
N ASP A 55 28.09 -19.51 -12.68
CA ASP A 55 27.79 -18.86 -13.96
C ASP A 55 26.82 -17.68 -13.78
N ASP A 56 26.77 -16.80 -14.76
CA ASP A 56 26.07 -15.51 -14.66
C ASP A 56 24.57 -15.67 -14.46
N ASP A 57 23.94 -16.60 -15.19
CA ASP A 57 22.51 -16.91 -15.08
C ASP A 57 22.16 -17.49 -13.71
N GLU A 58 23.00 -18.37 -13.16
CA GLU A 58 22.84 -18.93 -11.83
C GLU A 58 23.00 -17.84 -10.74
N ILE A 59 23.88 -16.85 -10.93
CA ILE A 59 24.00 -15.69 -10.02
C ILE A 59 22.76 -14.80 -10.10
N THR A 60 22.27 -14.52 -11.30
CA THR A 60 21.07 -13.73 -11.52
C THR A 60 19.84 -14.38 -10.88
N GLU A 61 19.65 -15.68 -11.09
CA GLU A 61 18.53 -16.46 -10.53
C GLU A 61 18.59 -16.58 -9.01
N ALA A 62 19.76 -16.91 -8.44
CA ALA A 62 19.88 -17.19 -7.01
C ALA A 62 20.04 -15.95 -6.12
N PHE A 63 20.60 -14.84 -6.64
CA PHE A 63 20.92 -13.65 -5.85
C PHE A 63 20.22 -12.36 -6.35
N GLY A 64 19.32 -12.46 -7.32
CA GLY A 64 18.49 -11.34 -7.77
C GLY A 64 19.27 -10.20 -8.42
N ARG A 65 20.38 -10.51 -9.10
CA ARG A 65 21.20 -9.53 -9.84
C ARG A 65 20.71 -9.47 -11.28
N GLY A 66 19.81 -8.53 -11.56
CA GLY A 66 19.05 -8.46 -12.82
C GLY A 66 19.82 -7.94 -14.04
N ASP A 67 21.09 -7.54 -13.91
CA ASP A 67 21.91 -7.05 -15.01
C ASP A 67 23.34 -7.62 -14.98
N ALA A 68 24.00 -7.57 -16.14
CA ALA A 68 25.37 -8.10 -16.31
C ALA A 68 26.40 -7.34 -15.45
N GLU A 69 26.17 -6.05 -15.18
CA GLU A 69 27.08 -5.24 -14.36
C GLU A 69 27.07 -5.69 -12.88
N GLY A 70 25.91 -6.02 -12.33
CA GLY A 70 25.77 -6.54 -10.97
C GLY A 70 26.41 -7.92 -10.80
N VAL A 71 26.36 -8.77 -11.83
CA VAL A 71 27.05 -10.06 -11.86
C VAL A 71 28.56 -9.88 -11.86
N GLU A 72 29.10 -9.06 -12.76
CA GLU A 72 30.54 -8.78 -12.85
C GLU A 72 31.11 -8.22 -11.54
N LYS A 73 30.43 -7.24 -10.91
CA LYS A 73 30.85 -6.71 -9.61
C LYS A 73 30.88 -7.78 -8.52
N SER A 74 29.90 -8.70 -8.52
CA SER A 74 29.82 -9.78 -7.55
C SER A 74 30.97 -10.78 -7.72
N LYS A 75 31.33 -11.09 -8.98
CA LYS A 75 32.48 -11.95 -9.30
C LYS A 75 33.81 -11.29 -8.92
N ALA A 76 33.99 -10.01 -9.23
CA ALA A 76 35.19 -9.27 -8.85
C ALA A 76 35.38 -9.23 -7.33
N ALA A 77 34.31 -8.91 -6.58
CA ALA A 77 34.35 -8.92 -5.12
C ALA A 77 34.66 -10.32 -4.54
N ALA A 78 34.17 -11.39 -5.17
CA ALA A 78 34.49 -12.75 -4.77
C ALA A 78 35.96 -13.11 -5.03
N GLU A 79 36.55 -12.64 -6.12
CA GLU A 79 37.99 -12.85 -6.38
C GLU A 79 38.86 -12.13 -5.35
N ASP A 80 38.48 -10.93 -4.90
CA ASP A 80 39.16 -10.25 -3.79
C ASP A 80 39.10 -11.07 -2.48
N LEU A 81 37.98 -11.77 -2.24
CA LEU A 81 37.85 -12.67 -1.08
C LEU A 81 38.73 -13.92 -1.21
N TRP A 82 38.91 -14.46 -2.42
CA TRP A 82 39.87 -15.54 -2.67
C TRP A 82 41.31 -15.11 -2.36
N GLN A 83 41.68 -13.87 -2.71
CA GLN A 83 43.00 -13.32 -2.35
C GLN A 83 43.18 -13.17 -0.83
N LYS A 84 42.13 -12.73 -0.12
CA LYS A 84 42.15 -12.65 1.35
C LYS A 84 42.26 -14.03 2.00
N LEU A 85 41.53 -15.02 1.51
CA LEU A 85 41.64 -16.40 1.98
C LEU A 85 43.07 -16.92 1.82
N ALA A 86 43.71 -16.68 0.66
CA ALA A 86 45.09 -17.06 0.44
C ALA A 86 46.06 -16.39 1.42
N ALA A 87 45.83 -15.11 1.74
CA ALA A 87 46.62 -14.38 2.72
C ALA A 87 46.42 -14.91 4.16
N GLU A 88 45.19 -15.24 4.56
CA GLU A 88 44.90 -15.84 5.87
C GLU A 88 45.54 -17.23 6.01
N ILE A 89 45.48 -18.06 4.97
CA ILE A 89 46.15 -19.36 4.95
C ILE A 89 47.68 -19.19 5.11
N ALA A 90 48.27 -18.21 4.42
CA ALA A 90 49.71 -17.95 4.49
C ALA A 90 50.15 -17.38 5.86
N GLY A 91 49.25 -16.68 6.57
CA GLY A 91 49.51 -16.08 7.87
C GLY A 91 49.24 -17.01 9.07
N SER A 92 48.48 -18.10 8.87
CA SER A 92 48.09 -19.01 9.94
C SER A 92 49.08 -20.17 10.12
N GLN A 93 49.15 -20.71 11.35
CA GLN A 93 49.86 -21.97 11.66
C GLN A 93 48.92 -23.18 11.64
N ALA A 94 47.65 -23.00 11.30
CA ALA A 94 46.67 -24.08 11.22
C ALA A 94 47.03 -25.09 10.12
N GLU A 95 46.84 -26.38 10.42
CA GLU A 95 47.04 -27.45 9.45
C GLU A 95 45.75 -27.77 8.67
N THR A 96 44.59 -27.38 9.21
CA THR A 96 43.26 -27.68 8.66
C THR A 96 42.50 -26.41 8.33
N LEU A 97 41.90 -26.34 7.14
CA LEU A 97 40.95 -25.27 6.77
C LEU A 97 39.52 -25.79 6.79
N LEU A 98 38.61 -25.06 7.44
CA LEU A 98 37.19 -25.37 7.47
C LEU A 98 36.39 -24.26 6.77
N LEU A 99 35.73 -24.62 5.67
CA LEU A 99 34.79 -23.76 4.95
C LEU A 99 33.35 -24.23 5.17
N SER A 100 32.37 -23.33 5.07
CA SER A 100 30.97 -23.64 5.31
C SER A 100 30.08 -22.75 4.46
N SER A 101 29.20 -23.36 3.66
CA SER A 101 28.17 -22.64 2.90
C SER A 101 27.01 -23.56 2.58
N GLU A 102 25.79 -23.04 2.74
CA GLU A 102 24.55 -23.73 2.34
C GLU A 102 24.34 -23.69 0.82
N TYR A 103 24.90 -22.69 0.15
CA TYR A 103 24.71 -22.52 -1.28
C TYR A 103 25.35 -23.64 -2.11
N ILE A 104 26.37 -24.33 -1.57
CA ILE A 104 27.04 -25.47 -2.21
C ILE A 104 26.05 -26.59 -2.53
N TYR A 105 25.06 -26.82 -1.67
CA TYR A 105 24.02 -27.82 -1.90
C TYR A 105 23.16 -27.52 -3.14
N SER A 106 23.08 -26.25 -3.52
CA SER A 106 22.28 -25.78 -4.66
C SER A 106 23.09 -25.58 -5.95
N LEU A 107 24.42 -25.58 -5.89
CA LEU A 107 25.29 -25.35 -7.04
C LEU A 107 25.04 -26.34 -8.18
N ARG A 108 25.13 -25.83 -9.41
CA ARG A 108 25.11 -26.67 -10.61
C ARG A 108 26.40 -27.48 -10.76
N PRO A 109 26.37 -28.63 -11.47
CA PRO A 109 27.54 -29.49 -11.64
C PRO A 109 28.81 -28.77 -12.12
N ALA A 110 28.71 -27.88 -13.12
CA ALA A 110 29.85 -27.12 -13.61
C ALA A 110 30.47 -26.18 -12.55
N SER A 111 29.64 -25.57 -11.71
CA SER A 111 30.08 -24.72 -10.60
C SER A 111 30.74 -25.54 -9.50
N LEU A 112 30.26 -26.77 -9.23
CA LEU A 112 30.89 -27.71 -8.31
C LEU A 112 32.27 -28.16 -8.82
N ASP A 113 32.41 -28.46 -10.11
CA ASP A 113 33.71 -28.83 -10.71
C ASP A 113 34.74 -27.70 -10.58
N ARG A 114 34.32 -26.45 -10.83
CA ARG A 114 35.16 -25.26 -10.63
C ARG A 114 35.56 -25.07 -9.17
N LEU A 115 34.64 -25.34 -8.23
CA LEU A 115 34.92 -25.29 -6.79
C LEU A 115 35.98 -26.32 -6.39
N VAL A 116 35.84 -27.58 -6.81
CA VAL A 116 36.82 -28.62 -6.53
C VAL A 116 38.18 -28.26 -7.15
N ALA A 117 38.20 -27.78 -8.40
CA ALA A 117 39.42 -27.35 -9.07
C ALA A 117 40.13 -26.19 -8.35
N ARG A 118 39.37 -25.27 -7.73
CA ARG A 118 39.92 -24.13 -7.00
C ARG A 118 40.42 -24.51 -5.60
N LEU A 119 39.78 -25.47 -4.93
CA LEU A 119 40.11 -25.89 -3.56
C LEU A 119 41.19 -26.97 -3.49
N ALA A 120 41.22 -27.91 -4.44
CA ALA A 120 42.16 -29.04 -4.41
C ALA A 120 43.65 -28.63 -4.30
N PRO A 121 44.12 -27.52 -4.89
CA PRO A 121 45.52 -27.10 -4.72
C PRO A 121 45.86 -26.55 -3.32
N LEU A 122 44.87 -26.28 -2.47
CA LEU A 122 45.09 -25.63 -1.18
C LEU A 122 45.50 -26.61 -0.06
N ALA A 123 45.11 -27.89 -0.18
CA ALA A 123 45.35 -28.91 0.84
C ALA A 123 45.68 -30.28 0.24
N GLU A 124 46.39 -31.11 0.99
CA GLU A 124 46.69 -32.50 0.62
C GLU A 124 45.44 -33.40 0.61
N ASP A 125 44.54 -33.19 1.57
CA ASP A 125 43.26 -33.88 1.68
C ASP A 125 42.09 -32.88 1.60
N LEU A 126 41.14 -33.11 0.69
CA LEU A 126 39.93 -32.30 0.52
C LEU A 126 38.71 -33.18 0.78
N ARG A 127 37.85 -32.77 1.71
CA ARG A 127 36.63 -33.50 2.09
C ARG A 127 35.41 -32.60 2.14
N ALA A 128 34.28 -33.10 1.66
CA ALA A 128 32.99 -32.44 1.77
C ALA A 128 32.12 -33.17 2.78
N VAL A 129 31.46 -32.42 3.68
CA VAL A 129 30.55 -32.97 4.69
C VAL A 129 29.15 -32.43 4.41
N LEU A 130 28.23 -33.31 4.04
CA LEU A 130 26.84 -32.98 3.75
C LEU A 130 25.94 -33.58 4.82
N TYR A 131 25.24 -32.73 5.55
CA TYR A 131 24.16 -33.17 6.43
C TYR A 131 22.86 -33.28 5.64
N LEU A 132 22.14 -34.39 5.81
CA LEU A 132 20.80 -34.61 5.28
C LEU A 132 19.80 -34.82 6.42
N ARG A 133 18.55 -34.46 6.20
CA ARG A 133 17.48 -34.59 7.20
C ARG A 133 16.42 -35.60 6.76
N ASP A 134 15.74 -36.22 7.71
CA ASP A 134 14.53 -36.99 7.41
C ASP A 134 13.52 -36.07 6.67
N PRO A 135 12.98 -36.45 5.48
CA PRO A 135 12.04 -35.63 4.74
C PRO A 135 10.80 -35.19 5.54
N VAL A 136 10.32 -36.04 6.45
CA VAL A 136 9.19 -35.74 7.31
C VAL A 136 9.56 -34.67 8.33
N GLU A 137 10.72 -34.81 8.98
CA GLU A 137 11.21 -33.78 9.90
C GLU A 137 11.60 -32.48 9.20
N TYR A 138 12.11 -32.57 7.97
CA TYR A 138 12.38 -31.44 7.10
C TYR A 138 11.09 -30.65 6.82
N TYR A 139 10.02 -31.34 6.40
CA TYR A 139 8.75 -30.70 6.10
C TYR A 139 8.19 -29.94 7.32
N VAL A 140 8.25 -30.54 8.50
CA VAL A 140 7.86 -29.90 9.77
C VAL A 140 8.69 -28.63 10.04
N SER A 141 10.01 -28.70 9.81
CA SER A 141 10.90 -27.57 10.05
C SER A 141 10.78 -26.46 9.01
N SER A 142 10.55 -26.82 7.74
CA SER A 142 10.36 -25.90 6.63
C SER A 142 9.03 -25.15 6.79
N SER A 143 7.96 -25.87 7.14
CA SER A 143 6.64 -25.30 7.47
C SER A 143 6.72 -24.21 8.55
N GLN A 144 7.46 -24.47 9.65
CA GLN A 144 7.66 -23.46 10.69
C GLN A 144 8.42 -22.23 10.18
N GLN A 145 9.47 -22.42 9.39
CA GLN A 145 10.24 -21.29 8.86
C GLN A 145 9.41 -20.43 7.92
N VAL A 146 8.66 -21.03 6.98
CA VAL A 146 7.86 -20.26 6.02
C VAL A 146 6.77 -19.46 6.72
N LEU A 147 6.14 -20.02 7.76
CA LEU A 147 5.16 -19.31 8.58
C LEU A 147 5.81 -18.16 9.37
N LYS A 148 7.02 -18.35 9.91
CA LYS A 148 7.79 -17.24 10.53
C LYS A 148 8.15 -16.13 9.55
N PHE A 149 8.15 -16.40 8.24
CA PHE A 149 8.32 -15.39 7.19
C PHE A 149 7.00 -14.89 6.59
N GLY A 150 5.85 -15.25 7.18
CA GLY A 150 4.54 -14.83 6.70
C GLY A 150 4.10 -15.48 5.38
N ALA A 151 4.71 -16.60 4.97
CA ALA A 151 4.36 -17.31 3.75
C ALA A 151 3.41 -18.48 4.00
N ASN A 152 2.75 -18.94 2.93
CA ASN A 152 1.88 -20.12 2.96
C ASN A 152 2.68 -21.42 3.17
N LEU A 153 2.02 -22.44 3.75
CA LEU A 153 2.61 -23.76 3.95
C LEU A 153 3.00 -24.40 2.60
N PRO A 154 4.16 -25.10 2.55
CA PRO A 154 4.56 -25.81 1.34
C PRO A 154 3.66 -27.03 1.11
N ASP A 155 3.51 -27.43 -0.15
CA ASP A 155 2.78 -28.66 -0.49
C ASP A 155 3.53 -29.89 0.06
N PRO A 156 2.90 -30.76 0.89
CA PRO A 156 3.47 -32.04 1.29
C PRO A 156 3.96 -32.91 0.13
N GLY A 157 3.37 -32.74 -1.06
CA GLY A 157 3.76 -33.44 -2.29
C GLY A 157 5.04 -32.92 -2.96
N ALA A 158 5.64 -31.83 -2.48
CA ALA A 158 6.88 -31.30 -3.02
C ALA A 158 8.10 -32.10 -2.51
N GLY A 159 8.67 -32.96 -3.36
CA GLY A 159 9.86 -33.76 -3.04
C GLY A 159 11.16 -32.94 -2.91
N LEU A 160 12.12 -33.42 -2.11
CA LEU A 160 13.39 -32.76 -1.78
C LEU A 160 14.51 -32.96 -2.80
N ARG A 161 14.29 -33.83 -3.79
CA ARG A 161 15.23 -34.14 -4.89
C ARG A 161 16.64 -34.53 -4.39
N TYR A 162 16.72 -35.28 -3.29
CA TYR A 162 17.99 -35.78 -2.73
C TYR A 162 18.83 -36.53 -3.75
N ARG A 163 18.22 -37.34 -4.61
CA ARG A 163 18.97 -38.08 -5.63
C ARG A 163 19.71 -37.17 -6.60
N ALA A 164 19.06 -36.09 -7.04
CA ALA A 164 19.67 -35.12 -7.94
C ALA A 164 20.80 -34.33 -7.26
N ARG A 165 20.57 -33.88 -6.02
CA ARG A 165 21.54 -33.04 -5.28
C ARG A 165 22.74 -33.82 -4.77
N VAL A 166 22.50 -34.95 -4.12
CA VAL A 166 23.56 -35.85 -3.63
C VAL A 166 24.34 -36.42 -4.81
N GLY A 167 23.66 -36.81 -5.89
CA GLY A 167 24.31 -37.31 -7.11
C GLY A 167 25.28 -36.28 -7.73
N ALA A 168 24.91 -35.01 -7.79
CA ALA A 168 25.79 -33.95 -8.29
C ALA A 168 27.03 -33.74 -7.40
N LEU A 169 26.85 -33.73 -6.09
CA LEU A 169 27.97 -33.62 -5.15
C LEU A 169 28.87 -34.86 -5.17
N ARG A 170 28.28 -36.05 -5.27
CA ARG A 170 29.01 -37.32 -5.41
C ARG A 170 29.82 -37.36 -6.71
N ALA A 171 29.29 -36.81 -7.80
CA ALA A 171 30.03 -36.70 -9.06
C ALA A 171 31.25 -35.77 -8.95
N ALA A 172 31.13 -34.64 -8.25
CA ALA A 172 32.21 -33.66 -8.11
C ALA A 172 33.28 -34.07 -7.07
N PHE A 173 32.85 -34.60 -5.91
CA PHE A 173 33.74 -34.93 -4.79
C PHE A 173 34.13 -36.42 -4.73
N GLY A 174 33.39 -37.32 -5.38
CA GLY A 174 33.62 -38.76 -5.32
C GLY A 174 33.54 -39.31 -3.89
N ASP A 175 34.54 -40.11 -3.52
CA ASP A 175 34.67 -40.70 -2.18
C ASP A 175 34.99 -39.66 -1.09
N ARG A 176 35.31 -38.42 -1.49
CA ARG A 176 35.57 -37.31 -0.57
C ARG A 176 34.30 -36.73 0.06
N LEU A 177 33.12 -37.06 -0.50
CA LEU A 177 31.83 -36.64 0.05
C LEU A 177 31.39 -37.59 1.17
N GLN A 178 31.22 -37.02 2.36
CA GLN A 178 30.70 -37.71 3.54
C GLN A 178 29.27 -37.27 3.81
N LEU A 179 28.35 -38.24 3.84
CA LEU A 179 26.95 -38.01 4.20
C LEU A 179 26.76 -38.20 5.70
N ARG A 180 26.11 -37.24 6.36
CA ARG A 180 25.79 -37.26 7.79
C ARG A 180 24.28 -37.13 7.99
N ALA A 181 23.73 -37.91 8.90
CA ALA A 181 22.32 -37.80 9.27
C ALA A 181 22.13 -36.71 10.31
N PHE A 182 21.35 -35.68 9.98
CA PHE A 182 20.89 -34.67 10.92
C PHE A 182 19.76 -35.24 11.79
N ALA A 183 20.13 -36.17 12.67
CA ALA A 183 19.24 -36.83 13.62
C ALA A 183 19.98 -36.98 14.96
N ARG A 184 19.36 -36.59 16.07
CA ARG A 184 20.05 -36.51 17.38
C ARG A 184 20.65 -37.83 17.86
N ASP A 185 20.05 -38.95 17.49
CA ASP A 185 20.53 -40.31 17.77
C ASP A 185 21.72 -40.72 16.88
N ARG A 186 22.04 -39.93 15.85
CA ARG A 186 23.14 -40.16 14.90
C ARG A 186 24.27 -39.14 15.01
N LEU A 187 24.02 -37.98 15.62
CA LEU A 187 25.03 -36.94 15.85
C LEU A 187 25.87 -37.24 17.09
N THR A 188 27.18 -37.04 16.99
CA THR A 188 28.11 -37.11 18.14
C THR A 188 27.67 -36.12 19.21
N GLY A 189 27.44 -36.62 20.43
CA GLY A 189 26.92 -35.81 21.55
C GLY A 189 25.50 -35.27 21.35
N GLY A 190 24.79 -35.73 20.31
CA GLY A 190 23.46 -35.22 19.95
C GLY A 190 23.44 -33.80 19.40
N ASP A 191 24.60 -33.26 19.01
CA ASP A 191 24.81 -31.87 18.61
C ASP A 191 25.60 -31.77 17.30
N VAL A 192 25.10 -30.97 16.34
CA VAL A 192 25.66 -30.93 14.97
C VAL A 192 27.01 -30.21 14.89
N VAL A 193 27.26 -29.26 15.79
CA VAL A 193 28.55 -28.56 15.84
C VAL A 193 29.62 -29.51 16.36
N THR A 194 29.30 -30.22 17.45
CA THR A 194 30.14 -31.28 18.02
C THR A 194 30.41 -32.36 16.97
N ASP A 195 29.38 -32.78 16.22
CA ASP A 195 29.51 -33.74 15.13
C ASP A 195 30.48 -33.29 14.02
N LEU A 196 30.33 -32.06 13.54
CA LEU A 196 31.20 -31.55 12.47
C LEU A 196 32.66 -31.44 12.95
N LEU A 197 32.88 -30.95 14.17
CA LEU A 197 34.23 -30.83 14.71
C LEU A 197 34.87 -32.20 14.98
N ASP A 198 34.08 -33.20 15.41
CA ASP A 198 34.52 -34.59 15.54
C ASP A 198 34.98 -35.15 14.18
N VAL A 199 34.21 -34.91 13.11
CA VAL A 199 34.57 -35.27 11.73
C VAL A 199 35.85 -34.57 11.26
N VAL A 200 35.98 -33.27 11.51
CA VAL A 200 37.14 -32.46 11.09
C VAL A 200 38.42 -32.89 11.81
N THR A 201 38.32 -33.21 13.09
CA THR A 201 39.47 -33.56 13.95
C THR A 201 39.79 -35.05 13.98
N GLY A 202 38.92 -35.90 13.43
CA GLY A 202 39.04 -37.35 13.51
C GLY A 202 38.86 -37.91 14.93
N GLY A 203 38.12 -37.20 15.80
CA GLY A 203 37.82 -37.58 17.18
C GLY A 203 38.99 -37.53 18.18
N GLY A 204 40.14 -36.98 17.78
CA GLY A 204 41.37 -36.98 18.58
C GLY A 204 41.74 -35.65 19.26
N ALA A 205 41.07 -34.54 18.92
CA ALA A 205 41.41 -33.22 19.46
C ALA A 205 40.56 -32.86 20.69
N THR A 206 41.21 -32.27 21.70
CA THR A 206 40.46 -31.66 22.82
C THR A 206 39.88 -30.34 22.33
N LEU A 207 38.59 -30.33 22.01
CA LEU A 207 37.91 -29.13 21.57
C LEU A 207 37.65 -28.19 22.76
N PRO A 208 37.72 -26.87 22.59
CA PRO A 208 37.30 -25.91 23.59
C PRO A 208 35.82 -26.11 23.93
N ASP A 209 35.40 -25.80 25.17
CA ASP A 209 33.97 -25.74 25.49
C ASP A 209 33.37 -24.51 24.79
N LEU A 210 32.80 -24.73 23.62
CA LEU A 210 32.24 -23.66 22.80
C LEU A 210 30.90 -23.22 23.38
N GLU A 211 30.72 -21.90 23.52
CA GLU A 211 29.42 -21.34 23.90
C GLU A 211 28.39 -21.72 22.84
N ARG A 212 27.52 -22.67 23.18
CA ARG A 212 26.44 -23.13 22.29
C ARG A 212 25.34 -22.09 22.32
N ARG A 213 25.04 -21.49 21.16
CA ARG A 213 23.78 -20.77 21.02
C ARG A 213 22.65 -21.78 20.89
N THR A 214 21.80 -21.85 21.90
CA THR A 214 20.47 -22.46 21.78
C THR A 214 19.66 -21.65 20.78
N GLU A 215 19.67 -22.04 19.51
CA GLU A 215 18.83 -21.44 18.47
C GLU A 215 17.53 -22.25 18.27
N ASN A 216 16.41 -21.53 18.42
CA ASN A 216 15.05 -21.86 17.99
C ASN A 216 14.39 -23.10 18.63
N LEU A 217 13.73 -22.88 19.77
CA LEU A 217 12.65 -23.76 20.20
C LEU A 217 11.59 -23.87 19.10
N SER A 218 11.12 -25.09 18.84
CA SER A 218 10.05 -25.32 17.86
C SER A 218 8.74 -24.74 18.39
N LEU A 219 7.96 -24.11 17.51
CA LEU A 219 6.62 -23.66 17.87
C LEU A 219 5.68 -24.89 17.88
N PRO A 220 4.81 -25.05 18.90
CA PRO A 220 3.76 -26.06 18.86
C PRO A 220 2.77 -25.76 17.73
N ALA A 221 1.98 -26.76 17.33
CA ALA A 221 1.08 -26.66 16.18
C ALA A 221 0.00 -25.56 16.38
N GLU A 222 -0.44 -25.36 17.61
CA GLU A 222 -1.36 -24.32 18.04
C GLU A 222 -0.76 -22.92 17.80
N ALA A 223 0.50 -22.72 18.17
CA ALA A 223 1.22 -21.47 17.93
C ALA A 223 1.46 -21.23 16.43
N MET A 224 1.73 -22.29 15.65
CA MET A 224 1.82 -22.21 14.19
C MET A 224 0.48 -21.78 13.57
N ALA A 225 -0.64 -22.34 14.05
CA ALA A 225 -1.98 -22.02 13.55
C ALA A 225 -2.34 -20.55 13.83
N LEU A 226 -2.06 -20.08 15.05
CA LEU A 226 -2.22 -18.68 15.39
C LEU A 226 -1.33 -17.79 14.53
N LEU A 227 -0.03 -18.12 14.38
CA LEU A 227 0.89 -17.36 13.54
C LEU A 227 0.40 -17.27 12.08
N GLN A 228 -0.17 -18.35 11.52
CA GLN A 228 -0.77 -18.32 10.19
C GLN A 228 -2.00 -17.40 10.13
N GLU A 229 -2.87 -17.44 11.14
CA GLU A 229 -4.03 -16.56 11.24
C GLU A 229 -3.62 -15.08 11.35
N PHE A 230 -2.69 -14.76 12.25
CA PHE A 230 -2.13 -13.41 12.40
C PHE A 230 -1.51 -12.90 11.10
N ASN A 231 -0.70 -13.72 10.44
CA ASN A 231 -0.06 -13.31 9.20
C ASN A 231 -1.07 -13.03 8.10
N ARG A 232 -2.13 -13.84 7.99
CA ARG A 232 -3.22 -13.60 7.04
C ARG A 232 -4.03 -12.35 7.38
N SER A 233 -4.32 -12.09 8.66
CA SER A 233 -5.14 -10.95 9.07
C SER A 233 -4.40 -9.62 8.94
N VAL A 234 -3.09 -9.60 9.23
CA VAL A 234 -2.28 -8.37 9.20
C VAL A 234 -1.65 -8.13 7.82
N TRP A 235 -1.20 -9.18 7.12
CA TRP A 235 -0.39 -9.06 5.90
C TRP A 235 -1.05 -9.62 4.63
N GLY A 236 -2.19 -10.32 4.73
CA GLY A 236 -2.84 -10.96 3.57
C GLY A 236 -1.96 -12.05 2.93
N ASP A 237 -1.92 -12.10 1.60
CA ASP A 237 -1.05 -13.01 0.82
C ASP A 237 0.37 -12.45 0.57
N ALA A 238 0.70 -11.28 1.11
CA ALA A 238 2.00 -10.63 0.86
C ALA A 238 3.12 -11.34 1.65
N ARG A 239 4.19 -11.72 0.95
CA ARG A 239 5.40 -12.28 1.58
C ARG A 239 6.22 -11.15 2.18
N ILE A 240 6.35 -11.08 3.51
CA ILE A 240 7.10 -10.02 4.19
C ILE A 240 8.24 -10.65 5.01
N SER A 241 9.38 -10.86 4.38
CA SER A 241 10.60 -11.25 5.09
C SER A 241 11.19 -10.06 5.84
N GLY A 242 11.53 -10.23 7.12
CA GLY A 242 12.28 -9.23 7.90
C GLY A 242 11.43 -8.16 8.59
N ASN A 243 10.11 -8.35 8.71
CA ASN A 243 9.24 -7.41 9.41
C ASN A 243 9.48 -7.43 10.94
N PRO A 244 9.87 -6.31 11.56
CA PRO A 244 10.05 -6.23 13.01
C PRO A 244 8.80 -6.59 13.82
N GLU A 245 7.60 -6.32 13.31
CA GLU A 245 6.35 -6.69 13.98
C GLU A 245 6.13 -8.21 13.99
N ASN A 246 6.51 -8.91 12.92
CA ASN A 246 6.40 -10.36 12.85
C ASN A 246 7.43 -11.04 13.77
N SER A 247 8.64 -10.47 13.89
CA SER A 247 9.63 -10.93 14.88
C SER A 247 9.10 -10.80 16.31
N ARG A 248 8.51 -9.65 16.66
CA ARG A 248 7.89 -9.43 17.99
C ARG A 248 6.69 -10.34 18.23
N LEU A 249 5.88 -10.61 17.20
CA LEU A 249 4.79 -11.58 17.26
C LEU A 249 5.32 -12.98 17.57
N ILE A 250 6.37 -13.43 16.88
CA ILE A 250 7.01 -14.73 17.13
C ILE A 250 7.58 -14.80 18.54
N GLU A 251 8.26 -13.74 19.01
CA GLU A 251 8.78 -13.64 20.38
C GLU A 251 7.65 -13.73 21.42
N THR A 252 6.54 -13.04 21.18
CA THR A 252 5.39 -13.02 22.10
C THR A 252 4.70 -14.38 22.13
N LEU A 253 4.45 -15.00 20.96
CA LEU A 253 3.87 -16.35 20.88
C LEU A 253 4.79 -17.40 21.49
N SER A 254 6.10 -17.26 21.32
CA SER A 254 7.08 -18.16 21.94
C SER A 254 7.07 -18.01 23.47
N ALA A 255 7.02 -16.78 23.99
CA ALA A 255 7.00 -16.52 25.43
C ALA A 255 5.73 -17.06 26.11
N VAL A 256 4.58 -16.99 25.43
CA VAL A 256 3.30 -17.47 25.97
C VAL A 256 3.16 -18.99 25.84
N ALA A 257 3.70 -19.59 24.79
CA ALA A 257 3.55 -21.03 24.51
C ALA A 257 4.46 -21.97 25.34
N LEU A 258 5.34 -21.45 26.22
CA LEU A 258 6.40 -22.24 26.86
C LEU A 258 6.40 -22.31 28.41
N PRO A 259 5.35 -22.82 29.09
CA PRO A 259 5.51 -23.20 30.50
C PRO A 259 6.01 -24.63 30.72
N ASP A 260 5.62 -25.63 29.90
CA ASP A 260 6.03 -27.04 30.09
C ASP A 260 6.10 -27.79 28.74
N ALA A 261 7.29 -28.30 28.41
CA ALA A 261 7.62 -29.17 27.26
C ALA A 261 6.80 -28.94 25.96
N ALA A 262 7.15 -27.92 25.16
CA ALA A 262 6.56 -27.74 23.83
C ALA A 262 6.67 -29.02 22.99
N ALA A 263 5.53 -29.69 22.82
CA ALA A 263 5.44 -30.85 21.95
C ALA A 263 5.78 -30.42 20.52
N LYS A 264 6.71 -31.13 19.88
CA LYS A 264 7.00 -30.90 18.46
C LYS A 264 5.70 -31.08 17.66
N PRO A 265 5.40 -30.19 16.71
CA PRO A 265 4.19 -30.29 15.89
C PRO A 265 4.16 -31.63 15.15
N VAL A 266 3.05 -32.35 15.27
CA VAL A 266 2.84 -33.69 14.70
C VAL A 266 2.02 -33.57 13.42
N LEU A 267 2.51 -34.14 12.32
CA LEU A 267 1.78 -34.17 11.06
C LEU A 267 0.55 -35.07 11.14
N GLN A 268 -0.53 -34.67 10.45
CA GLN A 268 -1.67 -35.53 10.21
C GLN A 268 -1.25 -36.77 9.40
N PRO A 269 -1.89 -37.94 9.59
CA PRO A 269 -1.51 -39.18 8.89
C PRO A 269 -1.43 -39.03 7.37
N TRP A 270 -2.41 -38.34 6.76
CA TRP A 270 -2.44 -38.12 5.31
C TRP A 270 -1.26 -37.28 4.83
N ALA A 271 -0.89 -36.22 5.57
CA ALA A 271 0.20 -35.32 5.18
C ALA A 271 1.55 -36.04 5.33
N ARG A 272 1.72 -36.82 6.40
CA ARG A 272 2.91 -37.66 6.60
C ARG A 272 3.07 -38.67 5.46
N GLU A 273 2.00 -39.37 5.08
CA GLU A 273 2.02 -40.31 3.97
C GLU A 273 2.39 -39.62 2.66
N GLN A 274 1.83 -38.44 2.37
CA GLN A 274 2.16 -37.68 1.16
C GLN A 274 3.63 -37.27 1.09
N VAL A 275 4.23 -36.79 2.19
CA VAL A 275 5.67 -36.48 2.23
C VAL A 275 6.51 -37.72 1.97
N ILE A 276 6.14 -38.88 2.53
CA ILE A 276 6.84 -40.14 2.30
C ILE A 276 6.71 -40.54 0.82
N ARG A 277 5.50 -40.52 0.25
CA ARG A 277 5.26 -40.84 -1.17
C ARG A 277 6.08 -39.97 -2.11
N ALA A 278 6.11 -38.64 -1.88
CA ALA A 278 6.85 -37.69 -2.70
C ALA A 278 8.37 -37.89 -2.68
N ASN A 279 8.91 -38.50 -1.63
CA ASN A 279 10.35 -38.70 -1.44
C ASN A 279 10.78 -40.17 -1.52
N ALA A 280 9.84 -41.10 -1.75
CA ALA A 280 10.05 -42.53 -1.63
C ALA A 280 11.21 -43.04 -2.52
N ALA A 281 11.22 -42.66 -3.80
CA ALA A 281 12.25 -43.09 -4.76
C ALA A 281 13.66 -42.63 -4.36
N ASP A 282 13.78 -41.38 -3.90
CA ASP A 282 15.05 -40.80 -3.48
C ASP A 282 15.55 -41.42 -2.17
N MET A 283 14.63 -41.69 -1.22
CA MET A 283 14.98 -42.29 0.06
C MET A 283 15.37 -43.77 -0.07
N VAL A 284 14.70 -44.52 -0.93
CA VAL A 284 15.09 -45.90 -1.26
C VAL A 284 16.45 -45.92 -1.93
N TRP A 285 16.71 -45.02 -2.88
CA TRP A 285 18.02 -44.87 -3.51
C TRP A 285 19.12 -44.52 -2.50
N LEU A 286 18.88 -43.58 -1.57
CA LEU A 286 19.86 -43.27 -0.51
C LEU A 286 20.18 -44.49 0.36
N ALA A 287 19.18 -45.28 0.74
CA ALA A 287 19.37 -46.45 1.58
C ALA A 287 20.09 -47.59 0.84
N ASP A 288 19.73 -47.84 -0.41
CA ASP A 288 20.20 -48.99 -1.16
C ASP A 288 21.52 -48.72 -1.89
N ASP A 289 21.68 -47.55 -2.50
CA ASP A 289 22.85 -47.19 -3.30
C ASP A 289 23.91 -46.46 -2.46
N GLU A 290 23.52 -45.43 -1.72
CA GLU A 290 24.45 -44.61 -0.90
C GLU A 290 24.68 -45.20 0.51
N LYS A 291 24.00 -46.29 0.85
CA LYS A 291 24.04 -46.95 2.17
C LYS A 291 23.77 -45.99 3.34
N PHE A 292 22.88 -45.03 3.11
CA PHE A 292 22.55 -43.95 4.03
C PHE A 292 21.06 -43.88 4.34
N GLY A 293 20.68 -43.74 5.62
CA GLY A 293 19.28 -43.64 6.00
C GLY A 293 19.00 -43.20 7.43
N PHE A 294 17.70 -42.98 7.71
CA PHE A 294 17.19 -42.45 8.99
C PHE A 294 16.35 -43.49 9.73
N HIS A 295 16.56 -43.66 11.04
CA HIS A 295 15.76 -44.62 11.82
C HIS A 295 14.27 -44.25 11.91
N SER A 296 13.94 -42.96 11.82
CA SER A 296 12.58 -42.43 11.95
C SER A 296 11.74 -42.50 10.66
N TYR A 297 12.37 -42.83 9.53
CA TYR A 297 11.73 -42.82 8.22
C TYR A 297 11.10 -44.18 7.90
N ASP A 298 9.89 -44.17 7.35
CA ASP A 298 9.14 -45.38 7.02
C ASP A 298 9.58 -45.94 5.67
N TYR A 299 10.65 -46.74 5.70
CA TYR A 299 11.20 -47.38 4.50
C TYR A 299 10.29 -48.47 3.92
N ASP A 300 9.43 -49.10 4.73
CA ASP A 300 8.52 -50.13 4.26
C ASP A 300 7.44 -49.51 3.36
N LEU A 301 6.85 -48.40 3.80
CA LEU A 301 5.94 -47.61 2.98
C LEU A 301 6.64 -47.06 1.73
N ALA A 302 7.85 -46.49 1.87
CA ALA A 302 8.58 -45.97 0.72
C ALA A 302 8.87 -47.05 -0.34
N ARG A 303 9.28 -48.25 0.06
CA ARG A 303 9.50 -49.38 -0.86
C ARG A 303 8.22 -49.86 -1.51
N ALA A 304 7.11 -49.90 -0.76
CA ALA A 304 5.79 -50.22 -1.32
C ALA A 304 5.38 -49.21 -2.41
N VAL A 305 5.55 -47.91 -2.14
CA VAL A 305 5.25 -46.83 -3.11
C VAL A 305 6.11 -46.94 -4.38
N VAL A 306 7.40 -47.26 -4.26
CA VAL A 306 8.28 -47.47 -5.41
C VAL A 306 7.82 -48.70 -6.23
N ALA A 307 7.36 -49.76 -5.56
CA ALA A 307 6.85 -50.97 -6.22
C ALA A 307 5.49 -50.76 -6.92
N GLU A 308 4.65 -49.86 -6.42
CA GLU A 308 3.34 -49.50 -7.01
C GLU A 308 3.49 -48.76 -8.37
N GLY A 309 4.66 -48.19 -8.66
CA GLY A 309 4.90 -47.33 -9.82
C GLY A 309 4.44 -45.89 -9.57
N GLN A 310 5.24 -44.91 -9.99
CA GLN A 310 4.99 -43.48 -9.71
C GLN A 310 3.64 -43.02 -10.30
N GLY A 311 2.63 -42.88 -9.46
CA GLY A 311 1.51 -41.97 -9.73
C GLY A 311 1.93 -40.56 -9.34
N ASP A 312 1.79 -39.60 -10.26
CA ASP A 312 1.98 -38.18 -9.95
C ASP A 312 1.10 -37.82 -8.74
N GLY A 313 1.74 -37.49 -7.62
CA GLY A 313 1.04 -37.04 -6.42
C GLY A 313 0.19 -35.82 -6.79
N ALA A 314 -1.12 -35.91 -6.59
CA ALA A 314 -2.01 -34.80 -6.87
C ALA A 314 -1.67 -33.64 -5.93
N ALA A 315 -1.18 -32.53 -6.48
CA ALA A 315 -0.90 -31.31 -5.72
C ALA A 315 -2.18 -30.82 -5.02
N ALA A 316 -2.02 -30.30 -3.81
CA ALA A 316 -3.14 -29.71 -3.08
C ALA A 316 -3.67 -28.48 -3.84
N ALA A 317 -4.98 -28.44 -4.12
CA ALA A 317 -5.61 -27.32 -4.81
C ALA A 317 -5.89 -26.17 -3.82
N GLY A 318 -4.92 -25.29 -3.62
CA GLY A 318 -5.07 -24.03 -2.86
C GLY A 318 -4.21 -23.91 -1.60
N PRO A 319 -4.28 -22.77 -0.89
CA PRO A 319 -3.47 -22.51 0.30
C PRO A 319 -3.89 -23.38 1.49
N LEU A 320 -2.96 -24.19 2.00
CA LEU A 320 -3.18 -25.11 3.13
C LEU A 320 -3.29 -24.39 4.48
N ALA A 321 -4.21 -24.81 5.35
CA ALA A 321 -4.25 -24.35 6.74
C ALA A 321 -3.40 -25.26 7.65
N VAL A 322 -2.84 -24.70 8.73
CA VAL A 322 -2.04 -25.48 9.70
C VAL A 322 -2.85 -26.63 10.29
N GLN A 323 -4.12 -26.41 10.63
CA GLN A 323 -4.99 -27.48 11.17
C GLN A 323 -5.28 -28.62 10.19
N ASP A 324 -5.11 -28.40 8.88
CA ASP A 324 -5.32 -29.44 7.88
C ASP A 324 -4.10 -30.38 7.80
N VAL A 325 -2.91 -29.84 8.07
CA VAL A 325 -1.61 -30.51 7.87
C VAL A 325 -1.03 -31.05 9.19
N PHE A 326 -1.27 -30.35 10.31
CA PHE A 326 -0.77 -30.68 11.63
C PHE A 326 -1.91 -31.05 12.59
N THR A 327 -1.60 -31.85 13.61
CA THR A 327 -2.50 -32.13 14.72
C THR A 327 -2.51 -30.92 15.65
N VAL A 328 -3.66 -30.29 15.80
CA VAL A 328 -3.88 -29.11 16.65
C VAL A 328 -4.95 -29.45 17.67
N ASP A 329 -4.66 -29.24 18.96
CA ASP A 329 -5.66 -29.36 20.02
C ASP A 329 -6.57 -28.10 20.03
N PRO A 330 -7.89 -28.24 19.77
CA PRO A 330 -8.80 -27.10 19.79
C PRO A 330 -8.87 -26.39 21.15
N ALA A 331 -8.74 -27.12 22.26
CA ALA A 331 -8.79 -26.55 23.61
C ALA A 331 -7.52 -25.74 23.90
N GLY A 332 -6.35 -26.32 23.66
CA GLY A 332 -5.06 -25.63 23.76
C GLY A 332 -4.94 -24.43 22.82
N LEU A 333 -5.48 -24.51 21.60
CA LEU A 333 -5.51 -23.37 20.68
C LEU A 333 -6.36 -22.21 21.21
N ALA A 334 -7.51 -22.48 21.81
CA ALA A 334 -8.38 -21.46 22.37
C ALA A 334 -7.74 -20.77 23.60
N GLU A 335 -7.11 -21.56 24.46
CA GLU A 335 -6.37 -21.05 25.62
C GLU A 335 -5.17 -20.19 25.18
N LEU A 336 -4.33 -20.70 24.28
CA LEU A 336 -3.18 -19.99 23.75
C LEU A 336 -3.60 -18.70 23.03
N ARG A 337 -4.72 -18.72 22.29
CA ARG A 337 -5.29 -17.53 21.65
C ARG A 337 -5.62 -16.44 22.68
N SER A 338 -6.27 -16.82 23.79
CA SER A 338 -6.63 -15.88 24.85
C SER A 338 -5.40 -15.25 25.50
N GLN A 339 -4.40 -16.08 25.82
CA GLN A 339 -3.16 -15.61 26.45
C GLN A 339 -2.33 -14.74 25.49
N ALA A 340 -2.20 -15.16 24.23
CA ALA A 340 -1.51 -14.42 23.19
C ALA A 340 -2.18 -13.06 22.92
N LEU A 341 -3.52 -13.01 22.84
CA LEU A 341 -4.23 -11.75 22.64
C LEU A 341 -3.96 -10.76 23.77
N HIS A 342 -4.00 -11.23 25.03
CA HIS A 342 -3.69 -10.39 26.19
C HIS A 342 -2.25 -9.87 26.15
N ALA A 343 -1.28 -10.72 25.81
CA ALA A 343 0.13 -10.34 25.71
C ALA A 343 0.39 -9.35 24.56
N LEU A 344 -0.23 -9.57 23.40
CA LEU A 344 -0.07 -8.73 22.21
C LEU A 344 -0.70 -7.35 22.39
N VAL A 345 -1.86 -7.25 23.03
CA VAL A 345 -2.49 -5.97 23.39
C VAL A 345 -1.65 -5.24 24.44
N GLY A 346 -1.15 -5.94 25.47
CA GLY A 346 -0.26 -5.35 26.47
C GLY A 346 1.07 -4.83 25.87
N ALA A 347 1.54 -5.45 24.80
CA ALA A 347 2.74 -5.04 24.07
C ALA A 347 2.50 -3.94 23.02
N GLY A 348 1.25 -3.48 22.82
CA GLY A 348 0.91 -2.44 21.84
C GLY A 348 1.17 -2.85 20.39
N LEU A 349 1.07 -4.14 20.07
CA LEU A 349 1.31 -4.65 18.72
C LEU A 349 0.03 -4.55 17.88
N LYS A 350 0.14 -4.06 16.63
CA LYS A 350 -0.98 -3.98 15.66
C LYS A 350 -1.76 -5.29 15.51
N ALA A 351 -1.06 -6.43 15.60
CA ALA A 351 -1.67 -7.75 15.57
C ALA A 351 -2.70 -7.99 16.70
N GLY A 352 -2.46 -7.42 17.90
CA GLY A 352 -3.40 -7.48 19.02
C GLY A 352 -4.64 -6.60 18.80
N ASP A 353 -4.47 -5.42 18.20
CA ASP A 353 -5.56 -4.51 17.87
C ASP A 353 -6.47 -5.07 16.76
N GLU A 354 -5.88 -5.60 15.69
CA GLU A 354 -6.59 -6.22 14.57
C GLU A 354 -7.41 -7.46 15.00
N LEU A 355 -6.89 -8.27 15.93
CA LEU A 355 -7.67 -9.40 16.46
C LEU A 355 -8.73 -8.98 17.45
N THR A 356 -8.48 -7.95 18.24
CA THR A 356 -9.53 -7.37 19.09
C THR A 356 -10.67 -6.83 18.21
N ARG A 357 -10.34 -6.22 17.08
CA ARG A 357 -11.31 -5.78 16.07
C ARG A 357 -12.03 -6.95 15.40
N ALA A 358 -11.31 -7.95 14.89
CA ALA A 358 -11.89 -9.12 14.23
C ALA A 358 -12.76 -9.96 15.18
N GLN A 359 -12.38 -10.06 16.46
CA GLN A 359 -13.17 -10.70 17.49
C GLN A 359 -14.43 -9.88 17.79
N ARG A 360 -14.33 -8.55 17.93
CA ARG A 360 -15.50 -7.67 18.08
C ARG A 360 -16.44 -7.74 16.87
N GLU A 361 -15.91 -7.83 15.65
CA GLU A 361 -16.70 -8.00 14.43
C GLU A 361 -17.39 -9.37 14.42
N LYS A 362 -16.71 -10.46 14.78
CA LYS A 362 -17.33 -11.79 14.96
C LYS A 362 -18.41 -11.79 16.04
N ASP A 363 -18.15 -11.16 17.18
CA ASP A 363 -19.11 -11.06 18.29
C ASP A 363 -20.30 -10.18 17.90
N THR A 364 -20.09 -9.11 17.12
CA THR A 364 -21.14 -8.24 16.58
C THR A 364 -21.97 -8.97 15.53
N VAL A 365 -21.34 -9.78 14.68
CA VAL A 365 -22.04 -10.63 13.70
C VAL A 365 -22.82 -11.72 14.42
N ALA A 366 -22.26 -12.37 15.44
CA ALA A 366 -22.96 -13.36 16.26
C ALA A 366 -24.15 -12.73 17.02
N ALA A 367 -23.97 -11.54 17.59
CA ALA A 367 -25.06 -10.78 18.22
C ALA A 367 -26.12 -10.33 17.20
N SER A 368 -25.72 -9.96 15.98
CA SER A 368 -26.63 -9.61 14.89
C SER A 368 -27.40 -10.83 14.37
N LEU A 369 -26.76 -12.01 14.34
CA LEU A 369 -27.38 -13.28 13.97
C LEU A 369 -28.40 -13.71 15.03
N ALA A 370 -28.04 -13.63 16.31
CA ALA A 370 -28.96 -13.89 17.43
C ALA A 370 -30.15 -12.91 17.43
N ALA A 371 -29.92 -11.62 17.15
CA ALA A 371 -30.98 -10.63 17.02
C ALA A 371 -31.85 -10.82 15.76
N ALA A 372 -31.32 -11.46 14.71
CA ALA A 372 -32.08 -11.83 13.52
C ALA A 372 -32.92 -13.09 13.76
N GLU A 373 -32.40 -14.07 14.50
CA GLU A 373 -33.14 -15.25 14.93
C GLU A 373 -34.30 -14.89 15.87
N ASP A 374 -34.07 -13.98 16.84
CA ASP A 374 -35.12 -13.52 17.75
C ASP A 374 -36.22 -12.71 17.01
N ARG A 375 -35.84 -11.90 16.01
CA ARG A 375 -36.80 -11.23 15.10
C ARG A 375 -37.58 -12.22 14.24
N LEU A 376 -36.95 -13.30 13.79
CA LEU A 376 -37.59 -14.35 13.00
C LEU A 376 -38.61 -15.12 13.85
N ASP A 377 -38.29 -15.42 15.10
CA ASP A 377 -39.20 -16.07 16.03
C ASP A 377 -40.35 -15.16 16.48
N GLN A 378 -40.11 -13.86 16.67
CA GLN A 378 -41.19 -12.88 16.85
C GLN A 378 -42.11 -12.80 15.62
N SER A 379 -41.55 -12.86 14.41
CA SER A 379 -42.32 -12.87 13.16
C SER A 379 -43.14 -14.16 13.01
N ARG A 380 -42.60 -15.31 13.40
CA ARG A 380 -43.32 -16.59 13.44
C ARG A 380 -44.47 -16.59 14.44
N ARG A 381 -44.28 -16.02 15.64
CA ARG A 381 -45.35 -15.86 16.65
C ARG A 381 -46.45 -14.92 16.15
N ALA A 382 -46.08 -13.79 15.54
CA ALA A 382 -47.05 -12.87 14.94
C ALA A 382 -47.83 -13.50 13.77
N ALA A 383 -47.18 -14.33 12.95
CA ALA A 383 -47.84 -15.08 11.88
C ALA A 383 -48.79 -16.17 12.41
N ALA A 384 -48.44 -16.85 13.50
CA ALA A 384 -49.29 -17.82 14.18
C ALA A 384 -50.54 -17.15 14.78
N GLU A 385 -50.39 -16.02 15.48
CA GLU A 385 -51.52 -15.24 16.01
C GLU A 385 -52.42 -14.70 14.89
N ALA A 386 -51.85 -14.28 13.76
CA ALA A 386 -52.61 -13.82 12.59
C ALA A 386 -53.40 -14.98 11.94
N ALA A 387 -52.83 -16.19 11.88
CA ALA A 387 -53.50 -17.39 11.38
C ALA A 387 -54.66 -17.82 12.30
N GLU A 388 -54.48 -17.73 13.62
CA GLU A 388 -55.51 -18.04 14.62
C GLU A 388 -56.68 -17.05 14.56
N ARG A 389 -56.39 -15.75 14.39
CA ARG A 389 -57.42 -14.71 14.16
C ARG A 389 -58.17 -14.90 12.84
N ALA A 390 -57.52 -15.41 11.80
CA ALA A 390 -58.15 -15.74 10.53
C ALA A 390 -59.09 -16.96 10.63
N ALA A 391 -58.68 -18.00 11.37
CA ALA A 391 -59.52 -19.18 11.63
C ALA A 391 -60.76 -18.85 12.49
N ALA A 392 -60.61 -18.00 13.50
CA ALA A 392 -61.73 -17.50 14.31
C ALA A 392 -62.72 -16.63 13.50
N SER A 393 -62.23 -15.90 12.49
CA SER A 393 -63.05 -15.13 11.54
C SER A 393 -63.83 -16.01 10.57
N GLU A 394 -63.27 -17.14 10.11
CA GLU A 394 -63.97 -18.06 9.21
C GLU A 394 -65.09 -18.83 9.93
N THR A 395 -64.85 -19.23 11.18
CA THR A 395 -65.85 -19.91 12.02
C THR A 395 -67.07 -19.01 12.31
N ARG A 396 -66.83 -17.73 12.65
CA ARG A 396 -67.92 -16.72 12.83
C ARG A 396 -68.71 -16.42 11.55
N ALA A 397 -68.11 -16.61 10.37
CA ALA A 397 -68.80 -16.41 9.09
C ALA A 397 -69.72 -17.60 8.75
N ALA A 398 -69.34 -18.82 9.12
CA ALA A 398 -70.15 -20.02 8.95
C ALA A 398 -71.39 -20.01 9.89
N ASP A 399 -71.22 -19.64 11.15
CA ASP A 399 -72.31 -19.53 12.14
C ASP A 399 -73.36 -18.46 11.73
N ALA A 400 -72.91 -17.36 11.13
CA ALA A 400 -73.78 -16.30 10.65
C ALA A 400 -74.61 -16.71 9.42
N GLU A 401 -74.10 -17.60 8.58
CA GLU A 401 -74.80 -18.11 7.39
C GLU A 401 -75.88 -19.14 7.78
N GLU A 402 -75.63 -19.96 8.80
CA GLU A 402 -76.60 -20.93 9.32
C GLU A 402 -77.77 -20.25 10.06
N GLN A 403 -77.50 -19.21 10.85
CA GLN A 403 -78.54 -18.40 11.50
C GLN A 403 -79.40 -17.62 10.48
N ALA A 404 -78.84 -17.14 9.38
CA ALA A 404 -79.60 -16.49 8.31
C ALA A 404 -80.58 -17.45 7.61
N LYS A 405 -80.17 -18.71 7.40
CA LYS A 405 -81.04 -19.77 6.86
C LYS A 405 -82.14 -20.21 7.83
N ALA A 406 -81.94 -20.05 9.14
CA ALA A 406 -82.98 -20.29 10.15
C ALA A 406 -84.01 -19.16 10.21
N SER A 407 -83.59 -17.90 10.13
CA SER A 407 -84.51 -16.74 10.11
C SER A 407 -85.37 -16.66 8.84
N GLY A 408 -84.83 -17.06 7.67
CA GLY A 408 -85.62 -17.14 6.43
C GLY A 408 -86.76 -18.17 6.50
N ARG A 409 -86.51 -19.34 7.13
CA ARG A 409 -87.54 -20.38 7.31
C ARG A 409 -88.68 -19.92 8.23
N ALA A 410 -88.37 -19.16 9.28
CA ALA A 410 -89.37 -18.61 10.19
C ALA A 410 -90.24 -17.52 9.53
N LEU A 411 -89.69 -16.73 8.60
CA LEU A 411 -90.43 -15.72 7.82
C LEU A 411 -91.45 -16.38 6.87
N ASP A 412 -91.04 -17.44 6.19
CA ASP A 412 -91.92 -18.19 5.27
C ASP A 412 -93.06 -18.90 6.02
N GLU A 413 -92.80 -19.42 7.21
CA GLU A 413 -93.80 -20.07 8.07
C GLU A 413 -94.81 -19.05 8.64
N ALA A 414 -94.35 -17.86 9.01
CA ALA A 414 -95.22 -16.76 9.45
C ALA A 414 -96.14 -16.23 8.33
N ARG A 415 -95.62 -16.10 7.09
CA ARG A 415 -96.43 -15.71 5.91
C ARG A 415 -97.49 -16.75 5.57
N ARG A 416 -97.13 -18.04 5.54
CA ARG A 416 -98.10 -19.13 5.33
C ARG A 416 -99.19 -19.15 6.39
N THR A 417 -98.84 -18.90 7.65
CA THR A 417 -99.83 -18.86 8.75
C THR A 417 -100.79 -17.67 8.59
N ALA A 418 -100.28 -16.50 8.19
CA ALA A 418 -101.12 -15.32 7.91
C ALA A 418 -102.08 -15.58 6.73
N ASP A 419 -101.60 -16.20 5.65
CA ASP A 419 -102.42 -16.52 4.48
C ASP A 419 -103.53 -17.54 4.82
N ILE A 420 -103.23 -18.58 5.60
CA ILE A 420 -104.21 -19.57 6.05
C ILE A 420 -105.27 -18.93 6.96
N LEU A 421 -104.88 -18.00 7.83
CA LEU A 421 -105.81 -17.30 8.72
C LEU A 421 -106.71 -16.33 7.95
N ASP A 422 -106.17 -15.66 6.94
CA ASP A 422 -106.95 -14.77 6.06
C ASP A 422 -107.93 -15.56 5.17
N GLU A 423 -107.51 -16.71 4.64
CA GLU A 423 -108.37 -17.61 3.87
C GLU A 423 -109.51 -18.20 4.72
N LYS A 424 -109.21 -18.58 5.98
CA LYS A 424 -110.23 -19.00 6.95
C LYS A 424 -111.19 -17.88 7.32
N SER A 425 -110.70 -16.65 7.47
CA SER A 425 -111.52 -15.46 7.71
C SER A 425 -112.50 -15.22 6.56
N ARG A 426 -112.03 -15.24 5.31
CA ARG A 426 -112.88 -15.09 4.11
C ARG A 426 -113.89 -16.23 3.93
N ALA A 427 -113.50 -17.46 4.29
CA ALA A 427 -114.41 -18.62 4.26
C ALA A 427 -115.52 -18.54 5.32
N LEU A 428 -115.22 -17.97 6.51
CA LEU A 428 -116.19 -17.72 7.58
C LEU A 428 -117.13 -16.54 7.26
N GLU A 429 -116.63 -15.48 6.63
CA GLU A 429 -117.45 -14.35 6.14
C GLU A 429 -118.53 -14.78 5.14
N LYS A 430 -118.29 -15.84 4.34
CA LYS A 430 -119.27 -16.41 3.41
C LYS A 430 -120.34 -17.30 4.05
N LYS A 431 -120.17 -17.75 5.31
CA LYS A 431 -120.97 -18.87 5.87
C LYS A 431 -121.97 -18.52 6.97
N ASN A 432 -121.87 -17.42 7.72
CA ASN A 432 -122.96 -16.95 8.60
C ASN A 432 -122.63 -15.62 9.32
N ALA A 433 -123.61 -14.70 9.34
CA ALA A 433 -123.49 -13.34 9.90
C ALA A 433 -123.42 -13.25 11.45
N GLN A 434 -123.31 -14.37 12.16
CA GLN A 434 -123.33 -14.42 13.63
C GLN A 434 -121.95 -14.69 14.27
N GLY A 435 -120.87 -14.49 13.51
CA GLY A 435 -119.48 -14.69 13.93
C GLY A 435 -118.62 -13.42 13.93
N ALA A 436 -119.21 -12.23 14.02
CA ALA A 436 -118.48 -10.95 13.89
C ALA A 436 -117.28 -10.83 14.85
N LYS A 437 -117.43 -11.30 16.09
CA LYS A 437 -116.35 -11.30 17.09
C LYS A 437 -115.19 -12.23 16.72
N ARG A 438 -115.49 -13.41 16.17
CA ARG A 438 -114.47 -14.41 15.79
C ARG A 438 -113.72 -13.99 14.52
N ILE A 439 -114.41 -13.32 13.59
CA ILE A 439 -113.79 -12.72 12.40
C ILE A 439 -112.89 -11.55 12.80
N ALA A 440 -113.31 -10.70 13.74
CA ALA A 440 -112.48 -9.63 14.27
C ALA A 440 -111.21 -10.18 14.96
N GLU A 441 -111.35 -11.21 15.81
CA GLU A 441 -110.20 -11.89 16.45
C GLU A 441 -109.23 -12.49 15.42
N LEU A 442 -109.74 -13.15 14.36
CA LEU A 442 -108.90 -13.74 13.32
C LEU A 442 -108.20 -12.67 12.46
N LYS A 443 -108.87 -11.55 12.14
CA LYS A 443 -108.25 -10.42 11.42
C LYS A 443 -107.20 -9.71 12.27
N GLU A 444 -107.44 -9.57 13.57
CA GLU A 444 -106.45 -9.02 14.50
C GLU A 444 -105.24 -9.93 14.64
N GLN A 445 -105.44 -11.25 14.71
CA GLN A 445 -104.36 -12.23 14.72
C GLN A 445 -103.57 -12.25 13.40
N ALA A 446 -104.25 -12.14 12.25
CA ALA A 446 -103.60 -12.04 10.94
C ALA A 446 -102.81 -10.73 10.81
N SER A 447 -103.35 -9.61 11.29
CA SER A 447 -102.65 -8.32 11.32
C SER A 447 -101.43 -8.36 12.25
N SER A 448 -101.54 -8.98 13.43
CA SER A 448 -100.42 -9.20 14.36
C SER A 448 -99.34 -10.11 13.76
N ALA A 449 -99.72 -11.15 13.03
CA ALA A 449 -98.79 -12.03 12.32
C ALA A 449 -98.08 -11.31 11.16
N THR A 450 -98.81 -10.47 10.42
CA THR A 450 -98.27 -9.66 9.31
C THR A 450 -97.32 -8.58 9.83
N ALA A 451 -97.65 -7.94 10.95
CA ALA A 451 -96.77 -6.98 11.62
C ALA A 451 -95.48 -7.64 12.13
N ARG A 452 -95.57 -8.85 12.70
CA ARG A 452 -94.39 -9.65 13.09
C ARG A 452 -93.54 -10.08 11.89
N ALA A 453 -94.16 -10.40 10.76
CA ALA A 453 -93.46 -10.71 9.51
C ALA A 453 -92.73 -9.48 8.95
N ALA A 454 -93.39 -8.31 8.92
CA ALA A 454 -92.79 -7.05 8.46
C ALA A 454 -91.60 -6.62 9.34
N GLN A 455 -91.73 -6.78 10.66
CA GLN A 455 -90.64 -6.45 11.61
C GLN A 455 -89.45 -7.41 11.46
N SER A 456 -89.72 -8.70 11.20
CA SER A 456 -88.68 -9.70 10.91
C SER A 456 -87.99 -9.45 9.56
N GLU A 457 -88.71 -8.95 8.56
CA GLU A 457 -88.19 -8.61 7.24
C GLU A 457 -87.29 -7.36 7.25
N ILE A 458 -87.63 -6.36 8.08
CA ILE A 458 -86.76 -5.20 8.33
C ILE A 458 -85.44 -5.65 8.98
N GLN A 459 -85.49 -6.50 10.01
CA GLN A 459 -84.30 -7.06 10.63
C GLN A 459 -83.47 -7.93 9.67
N LEU A 460 -84.12 -8.67 8.77
CA LEU A 460 -83.45 -9.47 7.74
C LEU A 460 -82.74 -8.57 6.72
N ASN A 461 -83.36 -7.47 6.31
CA ASN A 461 -82.78 -6.52 5.34
C ASN A 461 -81.59 -5.72 5.91
N GLU A 462 -81.64 -5.32 7.17
CA GLU A 462 -80.49 -4.71 7.85
C GLU A 462 -79.33 -5.71 8.01
N ARG A 463 -79.64 -6.98 8.32
CA ARG A 463 -78.63 -8.05 8.39
C ARG A 463 -78.05 -8.43 7.04
N ASN A 464 -78.85 -8.45 5.97
CA ASN A 464 -78.37 -8.70 4.60
C ASN A 464 -77.44 -7.57 4.12
N ARG A 465 -77.68 -6.32 4.53
CA ARG A 465 -76.73 -5.21 4.30
C ARG A 465 -75.42 -5.39 5.06
N ALA A 466 -75.46 -5.93 6.28
CA ALA A 466 -74.25 -6.26 7.05
C ALA A 466 -73.48 -7.44 6.42
N LEU A 467 -74.18 -8.48 5.95
CA LEU A 467 -73.59 -9.61 5.24
C LEU A 467 -73.00 -9.20 3.88
N ALA A 468 -73.61 -8.26 3.15
CA ALA A 468 -73.06 -7.72 1.90
C ALA A 468 -71.73 -6.97 2.12
N LYS A 469 -71.60 -6.24 3.24
CA LYS A 469 -70.33 -5.61 3.65
C LYS A 469 -69.26 -6.66 4.01
N SER A 470 -69.65 -7.74 4.68
CA SER A 470 -68.76 -8.86 4.99
C SER A 470 -68.36 -9.68 3.76
N ALA A 471 -69.26 -9.90 2.80
CA ALA A 471 -68.99 -10.60 1.55
C ALA A 471 -68.01 -9.83 0.64
N HIS A 472 -68.06 -8.48 0.66
CA HIS A 472 -67.06 -7.64 -0.01
C HIS A 472 -65.68 -7.77 0.66
N LYS A 473 -65.63 -7.89 1.99
CA LYS A 473 -64.41 -8.14 2.76
C LYS A 473 -63.85 -9.55 2.54
N ILE A 474 -64.70 -10.57 2.46
CA ILE A 474 -64.33 -11.97 2.14
C ILE A 474 -63.87 -12.11 0.68
N ARG A 475 -64.46 -11.39 -0.28
CA ARG A 475 -63.96 -11.35 -1.68
C ARG A 475 -62.59 -10.67 -1.77
N ARG A 476 -62.35 -9.62 -0.99
CA ARG A 476 -61.04 -8.96 -0.87
C ARG A 476 -60.00 -9.89 -0.22
N LEU A 477 -60.39 -10.63 0.81
CA LEU A 477 -59.54 -11.63 1.47
C LEU A 477 -59.30 -12.88 0.60
N ARG A 478 -60.27 -13.36 -0.20
CA ARG A 478 -60.06 -14.44 -1.19
C ARG A 478 -59.16 -14.00 -2.35
N LYS A 479 -59.24 -12.75 -2.80
CA LYS A 479 -58.27 -12.18 -3.76
C LYS A 479 -56.87 -12.07 -3.15
N GLN A 480 -56.77 -11.72 -1.87
CA GLN A 480 -55.48 -11.74 -1.16
C GLN A 480 -54.98 -13.18 -0.90
N ARG A 481 -55.85 -14.16 -0.66
CA ARG A 481 -55.48 -15.58 -0.50
C ARG A 481 -55.04 -16.22 -1.82
N LEU A 482 -55.53 -15.75 -2.97
CA LEU A 482 -54.99 -16.13 -4.29
C LEU A 482 -53.60 -15.52 -4.57
N TRP A 483 -53.29 -14.36 -3.97
CA TRP A 483 -51.98 -13.70 -4.09
C TRP A 483 -50.98 -14.08 -2.99
N LEU A 484 -51.44 -14.62 -1.87
CA LEU A 484 -50.63 -15.17 -0.77
C LEU A 484 -50.47 -16.70 -0.84
N GLY A 485 -51.21 -17.39 -1.72
CA GLY A 485 -51.07 -18.82 -1.99
C GLY A 485 -49.96 -19.18 -2.99
N LEU A 486 -49.49 -18.22 -3.80
CA LEU A 486 -48.37 -18.43 -4.73
C LEU A 486 -46.98 -18.38 -4.06
N PRO A 487 -46.74 -17.58 -2.99
CA PRO A 487 -45.44 -17.56 -2.33
C PRO A 487 -45.26 -18.64 -1.24
N ILE A 488 -46.33 -19.21 -0.67
CA ILE A 488 -46.23 -20.21 0.40
C ILE A 488 -46.01 -21.63 -0.14
N PHE A 489 -46.49 -21.93 -1.35
CA PHE A 489 -46.20 -23.23 -2.00
C PHE A 489 -44.75 -23.33 -2.51
N LEU A 490 -44.06 -22.19 -2.69
CA LEU A 490 -42.64 -22.14 -3.06
C LEU A 490 -41.69 -22.17 -1.85
N LEU A 491 -42.21 -22.01 -0.62
CA LEU A 491 -41.43 -22.03 0.62
C LEU A 491 -41.51 -23.35 1.41
N LEU A 492 -42.25 -24.36 0.91
CA LEU A 492 -42.43 -25.65 1.60
C LEU A 492 -42.11 -26.90 0.74
N LEU A 493 -41.15 -26.82 -0.19
CA LEU A 493 -40.52 -28.01 -0.76
C LEU A 493 -39.11 -28.19 -0.15
N PRO A 494 -38.85 -29.29 0.59
CA PRO A 494 -37.59 -29.48 1.29
C PRO A 494 -36.45 -29.79 0.31
N LEU A 495 -35.32 -29.10 0.48
CA LEU A 495 -33.97 -29.67 0.61
C LEU A 495 -33.62 -30.94 -0.23
N SER A 496 -33.95 -30.96 -1.52
CA SER A 496 -33.45 -32.02 -2.43
C SER A 496 -33.26 -31.62 -3.90
N LEU A 497 -33.69 -30.43 -4.33
CA LEU A 497 -33.51 -29.97 -5.71
C LEU A 497 -32.11 -29.40 -6.04
N PRO A 498 -31.35 -28.77 -5.10
CA PRO A 498 -29.99 -28.28 -5.40
C PRO A 498 -28.98 -29.41 -5.62
N LEU A 499 -29.15 -30.57 -4.98
CA LEU A 499 -28.26 -31.73 -5.17
C LEU A 499 -28.59 -32.53 -6.44
N PHE A 500 -29.85 -32.53 -6.89
CA PHE A 500 -30.24 -33.19 -8.13
C PHE A 500 -29.91 -32.34 -9.37
N ILE A 501 -30.09 -31.02 -9.31
CA ILE A 501 -29.70 -30.11 -10.41
C ILE A 501 -28.17 -29.95 -10.47
N TYR A 502 -27.47 -29.86 -9.34
CA TYR A 502 -26.00 -29.88 -9.33
C TYR A 502 -25.45 -31.25 -9.77
N GLY A 503 -26.08 -32.37 -9.36
CA GLY A 503 -25.71 -33.72 -9.80
C GLY A 503 -26.04 -34.02 -11.27
N TRP A 504 -27.13 -33.49 -11.81
CA TRP A 504 -27.54 -33.60 -13.22
C TRP A 504 -26.70 -32.66 -14.11
N TRP A 505 -26.44 -31.43 -13.68
CA TRP A 505 -25.53 -30.48 -14.34
C TRP A 505 -24.08 -30.98 -14.34
N ARG A 506 -23.59 -31.59 -13.25
CA ARG A 506 -22.25 -32.21 -13.16
C ARG A 506 -22.16 -33.52 -13.96
N ARG A 507 -23.27 -34.24 -14.19
CA ARG A 507 -23.36 -35.42 -15.08
C ARG A 507 -23.47 -35.03 -16.57
N GLU A 508 -24.09 -33.90 -16.91
CA GLU A 508 -24.11 -33.37 -18.29
C GLU A 508 -22.79 -32.66 -18.66
N GLN A 509 -22.16 -31.94 -17.73
CA GLN A 509 -20.82 -31.37 -17.93
C GLN A 509 -19.73 -32.45 -18.11
N LYS A 510 -19.87 -33.61 -17.44
CA LYS A 510 -19.00 -34.78 -17.66
C LYS A 510 -19.23 -35.52 -18.99
N LYS A 511 -20.32 -35.22 -19.72
CA LYS A 511 -20.58 -35.79 -21.05
C LYS A 511 -20.23 -34.84 -22.21
N LYS A 512 -19.90 -33.57 -21.95
CA LYS A 512 -19.69 -32.54 -23.00
C LYS A 512 -18.41 -31.70 -22.92
N LEU A 513 -17.38 -32.17 -22.21
CA LEU A 513 -16.05 -31.53 -22.22
C LEU A 513 -14.97 -32.53 -22.65
N ALA A 514 -14.87 -32.79 -23.95
CA ALA A 514 -13.55 -32.74 -24.58
C ALA A 514 -13.09 -31.28 -24.51
N SER A 515 -11.89 -31.03 -23.97
CA SER A 515 -11.44 -29.67 -23.68
C SER A 515 -11.34 -28.81 -24.95
N PRO A 516 -11.59 -27.49 -24.87
CA PRO A 516 -11.28 -26.54 -25.96
C PRO A 516 -9.81 -26.59 -26.41
N ALA A 517 -8.90 -27.03 -25.54
CA ALA A 517 -7.49 -27.25 -25.85
C ALA A 517 -7.24 -28.52 -26.70
N GLN A 518 -8.16 -29.50 -26.69
CA GLN A 518 -8.11 -30.68 -27.56
C GLN A 518 -8.63 -30.35 -28.96
N ARG A 519 -9.72 -29.57 -29.08
CA ARG A 519 -10.25 -29.10 -30.37
C ARG A 519 -9.25 -28.22 -31.14
N ILE A 520 -8.52 -27.34 -30.43
CA ILE A 520 -7.47 -26.52 -31.04
C ILE A 520 -6.25 -27.36 -31.43
N ARG A 521 -5.91 -28.44 -30.71
CA ARG A 521 -4.83 -29.37 -31.11
C ARG A 521 -5.20 -30.24 -32.30
N ASP A 522 -6.47 -30.64 -32.42
CA ASP A 522 -6.95 -31.50 -33.50
C ASP A 522 -7.25 -30.69 -34.78
N GLU A 523 -7.64 -29.41 -34.68
CA GLU A 523 -7.78 -28.49 -35.83
C GLU A 523 -6.41 -28.03 -36.37
N ILE A 524 -5.38 -27.89 -35.52
CA ILE A 524 -3.99 -27.61 -35.95
C ILE A 524 -3.34 -28.84 -36.63
N ALA A 525 -3.86 -30.06 -36.40
CA ALA A 525 -3.36 -31.28 -37.03
C ALA A 525 -3.95 -31.58 -38.42
N ALA A 526 -4.96 -30.83 -38.89
CA ALA A 526 -5.72 -31.13 -40.11
C ALA A 526 -5.40 -30.25 -41.34
N GLU A 527 -4.61 -29.19 -41.20
CA GLU A 527 -4.23 -28.31 -42.32
C GLU A 527 -2.71 -28.19 -42.46
N ALA A 528 -2.08 -29.21 -43.04
CA ALA A 528 -0.73 -29.12 -43.55
C ALA A 528 -0.75 -28.50 -44.97
N PRO A 529 -0.15 -27.32 -45.22
CA PRO A 529 0.08 -26.84 -46.57
C PRO A 529 1.24 -27.62 -47.24
N PRO A 530 1.19 -27.86 -48.56
CA PRO A 530 2.24 -28.57 -49.28
C PRO A 530 3.54 -27.75 -49.36
N PRO A 531 4.71 -28.39 -49.57
CA PRO A 531 5.99 -27.71 -49.56
C PRO A 531 6.18 -26.86 -50.83
N MET A 532 6.66 -25.63 -50.66
CA MET A 532 7.09 -24.76 -51.76
C MET A 532 8.50 -24.20 -51.52
N PRO A 533 9.20 -23.81 -52.60
CA PRO A 533 10.59 -24.17 -52.85
C PRO A 533 11.62 -23.20 -52.24
N ALA A 534 12.88 -23.63 -52.29
CA ALA A 534 14.06 -22.96 -51.76
C ALA A 534 14.16 -21.43 -52.06
N PRO A 535 14.72 -20.63 -51.14
CA PRO A 535 14.70 -19.17 -51.23
C PRO A 535 15.64 -18.63 -52.32
N LEU A 536 15.11 -17.74 -53.16
CA LEU A 536 15.90 -16.80 -53.97
C LEU A 536 16.29 -15.59 -53.11
N ALA A 537 17.56 -15.19 -53.21
CA ALA A 537 18.24 -14.23 -52.37
C ALA A 537 17.67 -12.79 -52.44
N VAL A 538 17.55 -12.14 -51.28
CA VAL A 538 17.31 -10.69 -51.10
C VAL A 538 18.18 -10.19 -49.92
N PRO A 539 18.75 -8.97 -49.96
CA PRO A 539 20.01 -8.61 -49.27
C PRO A 539 19.91 -8.51 -47.75
N LYS A 540 21.04 -8.81 -47.08
CA LYS A 540 21.25 -8.67 -45.63
C LYS A 540 20.85 -7.28 -45.10
N ALA A 541 19.95 -7.27 -44.11
CA ALA A 541 19.76 -6.15 -43.20
C ALA A 541 21.02 -5.95 -42.33
N PRO A 542 21.35 -4.70 -41.94
CA PRO A 542 22.59 -4.40 -41.22
C PRO A 542 22.61 -5.07 -39.83
N ASP A 543 23.80 -5.56 -39.52
CA ASP A 543 24.20 -6.30 -38.33
C ASP A 543 23.89 -5.53 -37.03
N SER A 544 22.99 -6.07 -36.20
CA SER A 544 22.63 -5.50 -34.89
C SER A 544 23.71 -5.73 -33.80
N ARG A 545 24.89 -6.26 -34.15
CA ARG A 545 26.01 -6.56 -33.23
C ARG A 545 27.12 -5.51 -33.16
N LYS A 546 26.83 -4.26 -33.49
CA LYS A 546 27.71 -3.14 -33.13
C LYS A 546 26.90 -2.02 -32.48
N GLN A 547 26.48 -2.24 -31.24
CA GLN A 547 26.30 -1.09 -30.35
C GLN A 547 27.69 -0.62 -29.93
N ALA A 548 28.01 0.60 -30.32
CA ALA A 548 29.13 1.36 -29.79
C ALA A 548 29.08 1.37 -28.25
N PRO A 549 30.24 1.53 -27.56
CA PRO A 549 30.30 1.54 -26.11
C PRO A 549 29.24 2.47 -25.51
N VAL A 550 28.63 2.05 -24.40
CA VAL A 550 27.68 2.86 -23.62
C VAL A 550 28.41 4.10 -23.12
N THR A 551 28.39 5.14 -23.95
CA THR A 551 28.71 6.51 -23.57
C THR A 551 27.39 7.22 -23.30
N GLN A 552 27.29 7.77 -22.08
CA GLN A 552 26.19 8.55 -21.49
C GLN A 552 24.99 7.78 -20.96
N ALA A 553 24.94 7.64 -19.63
CA ALA A 553 23.71 7.48 -18.88
C ALA A 553 22.67 8.49 -19.40
N ALA A 554 21.51 8.01 -19.86
CA ALA A 554 20.40 8.90 -20.17
C ALA A 554 20.06 9.68 -18.89
N LYS A 555 20.27 11.00 -18.90
CA LYS A 555 19.90 11.87 -17.78
C LYS A 555 18.40 11.75 -17.54
N SER A 556 18.01 11.32 -16.35
CA SER A 556 16.63 11.43 -15.87
C SER A 556 16.19 12.89 -15.86
N ALA A 557 14.89 13.12 -16.09
CA ALA A 557 14.35 14.46 -16.03
C ALA A 557 14.36 15.00 -14.59
N PRO A 558 14.50 16.33 -14.40
CA PRO A 558 14.52 16.94 -13.08
C PRO A 558 13.15 16.94 -12.39
N VAL A 559 12.06 16.71 -13.13
CA VAL A 559 10.69 16.62 -12.60
C VAL A 559 10.12 15.23 -12.89
N LEU A 560 9.59 14.58 -11.86
CA LEU A 560 8.83 13.35 -11.97
C LEU A 560 7.34 13.62 -11.74
N ILE A 561 6.50 13.08 -12.62
CA ILE A 561 5.06 13.05 -12.40
C ILE A 561 4.65 11.59 -12.18
N TRP A 562 4.15 11.30 -10.99
CA TRP A 562 3.71 9.97 -10.60
C TRP A 562 2.20 9.84 -10.81
N CYS A 563 1.79 8.94 -11.71
CA CYS A 563 0.38 8.73 -12.07
C CYS A 563 -0.08 7.29 -11.76
N PRO A 564 -1.36 7.08 -11.43
CA PRO A 564 -1.85 5.77 -10.95
C PRO A 564 -2.27 4.79 -12.06
N ILE A 565 -2.51 5.26 -13.29
CA ILE A 565 -3.11 4.48 -14.38
C ILE A 565 -2.31 4.71 -15.66
N ALA A 566 -2.02 3.64 -16.41
CA ALA A 566 -1.45 3.71 -17.76
C ALA A 566 -2.33 4.63 -18.64
N VAL A 567 -1.70 5.44 -19.47
CA VAL A 567 -2.17 6.63 -20.22
C VAL A 567 -3.57 6.54 -20.91
N ALA A 568 -4.22 5.38 -20.95
CA ALA A 568 -5.64 5.18 -21.31
C ALA A 568 -6.65 6.00 -20.47
N GLY A 569 -6.22 6.57 -19.34
CA GLY A 569 -6.98 7.50 -18.52
C GLY A 569 -6.15 8.71 -18.14
N LEU A 570 -5.50 9.37 -19.11
CA LEU A 570 -4.86 10.65 -18.87
C LEU A 570 -5.83 11.58 -18.16
N THR A 571 -5.50 11.91 -16.92
CA THR A 571 -6.22 12.94 -16.24
C THR A 571 -5.93 14.23 -17.00
N THR A 572 -6.98 15.00 -17.22
CA THR A 572 -6.96 16.44 -17.54
C THR A 572 -5.81 17.15 -16.80
N GLN A 573 -5.49 16.65 -15.60
CA GLN A 573 -4.41 17.05 -14.71
C GLN A 573 -2.99 16.81 -15.18
N LEU A 574 -2.69 15.62 -15.68
CA LEU A 574 -1.38 15.35 -16.25
C LEU A 574 -1.12 16.28 -17.45
N VAL A 575 -2.13 16.49 -18.31
CA VAL A 575 -2.00 17.34 -19.50
C VAL A 575 -1.77 18.82 -19.13
N GLN A 576 -2.41 19.34 -18.09
CA GLN A 576 -2.12 20.70 -17.62
C GLN A 576 -0.71 20.84 -17.07
N LEU A 577 -0.32 19.96 -16.15
CA LEU A 577 0.98 20.09 -15.50
C LEU A 577 2.09 20.01 -16.55
N THR A 578 1.98 19.07 -17.49
CA THR A 578 2.92 18.93 -18.61
C THR A 578 2.88 20.11 -19.58
N ALA A 579 1.72 20.75 -19.80
CA ALA A 579 1.63 21.99 -20.57
C ALA A 579 2.34 23.16 -19.89
N ILE A 580 2.19 23.32 -18.56
CA ILE A 580 2.91 24.32 -17.77
C ILE A 580 4.42 24.05 -17.84
N LEU A 581 4.85 22.81 -17.64
CA LEU A 581 6.26 22.42 -17.71
C LEU A 581 6.86 22.66 -19.12
N ARG A 582 6.12 22.34 -20.19
CA ARG A 582 6.52 22.64 -21.57
C ARG A 582 6.65 24.15 -21.81
N ARG A 583 5.72 24.96 -21.32
CA ARG A 583 5.78 26.43 -21.42
C ARG A 583 7.01 27.00 -20.72
N LEU A 584 7.40 26.41 -19.59
CA LEU A 584 8.58 26.78 -18.82
C LEU A 584 9.89 26.15 -19.34
N GLY A 585 9.85 25.32 -20.39
CA GLY A 585 11.02 24.66 -20.95
C GLY A 585 11.64 23.58 -20.04
N VAL A 586 10.86 23.01 -19.12
CA VAL A 586 11.32 22.03 -18.14
C VAL A 586 11.09 20.61 -18.65
N ALA A 587 12.14 19.79 -18.66
CA ALA A 587 12.02 18.36 -18.94
C ALA A 587 11.34 17.61 -17.78
N TYR A 588 10.52 16.63 -18.10
CA TYR A 588 9.81 15.80 -17.12
C TYR A 588 9.71 14.35 -17.58
N ASP A 589 9.67 13.46 -16.61
CA ASP A 589 9.41 12.04 -16.76
C ASP A 589 8.06 11.71 -16.12
N ILE A 590 7.36 10.73 -16.68
CA ILE A 590 6.09 10.20 -16.18
C ILE A 590 6.31 8.74 -15.80
N CYS A 591 5.86 8.34 -14.61
CA CYS A 591 5.93 6.93 -14.21
C CYS A 591 4.60 6.41 -13.68
N TYR A 592 4.37 5.12 -13.93
CA TYR A 592 3.27 4.31 -13.43
C TYR A 592 3.69 2.82 -13.42
N HIS A 593 2.99 1.99 -12.66
CA HIS A 593 3.36 0.59 -12.41
C HIS A 593 3.43 -0.32 -13.64
N VAL A 594 2.81 0.04 -14.78
CA VAL A 594 2.71 -0.82 -15.97
C VAL A 594 2.92 -0.02 -17.25
N PRO A 595 3.84 -0.39 -18.17
CA PRO A 595 4.12 0.37 -19.40
C PRO A 595 2.86 0.75 -20.20
N PRO A 596 2.85 1.93 -20.87
CA PRO A 596 1.68 2.37 -21.61
C PRO A 596 1.44 1.46 -22.81
N LYS A 597 0.16 1.15 -23.06
CA LYS A 597 -0.26 0.38 -24.25
C LYS A 597 -1.04 1.22 -25.27
N ILE A 598 -1.10 2.54 -25.08
CA ILE A 598 -1.85 3.45 -25.94
C ILE A 598 -0.92 4.42 -26.66
N ASP A 599 -1.34 4.88 -27.83
CA ASP A 599 -0.64 5.89 -28.61
C ASP A 599 -1.07 7.30 -28.16
N HIS A 600 -0.28 7.93 -27.28
CA HIS A 600 -0.49 9.30 -26.81
C HIS A 600 0.85 10.04 -26.68
N PRO A 601 0.94 11.35 -27.00
CA PRO A 601 2.18 12.12 -26.87
C PRO A 601 2.87 12.00 -25.51
N GLU A 602 2.13 12.10 -24.41
CA GLU A 602 2.65 11.95 -23.04
C GLU A 602 3.24 10.55 -22.75
N CYS A 603 2.86 9.49 -23.48
CA CYS A 603 3.49 8.17 -23.33
C CYS A 603 4.99 8.19 -23.67
N ARG A 604 5.44 9.17 -24.47
CA ARG A 604 6.86 9.29 -24.86
C ARG A 604 7.75 9.74 -23.71
N HIS A 605 7.15 10.36 -22.69
CA HIS A 605 7.81 10.78 -21.46
C HIS A 605 7.78 9.67 -20.39
N TRP A 606 7.26 8.48 -20.72
CA TRP A 606 7.21 7.38 -19.76
C TRP A 606 8.59 6.81 -19.47
N ILE A 607 8.87 6.60 -18.18
CA ILE A 607 10.07 5.92 -17.70
C ILE A 607 9.69 4.75 -16.79
N ASP A 608 10.49 3.68 -16.87
CA ASP A 608 10.38 2.55 -15.93
C ASP A 608 10.72 3.00 -14.51
N PHE A 609 10.00 2.49 -13.52
CA PHE A 609 10.20 2.81 -12.11
C PHE A 609 11.66 2.65 -11.67
N ASN A 610 12.35 1.61 -12.15
CA ASN A 610 13.75 1.32 -11.79
C ASN A 610 14.75 2.26 -12.46
N ARG A 611 14.31 3.05 -13.44
CA ARG A 611 15.13 4.01 -14.17
C ARG A 611 14.96 5.44 -13.66
N ILE A 612 14.03 5.67 -12.73
CA ILE A 612 13.90 6.97 -12.09
C ILE A 612 15.14 7.22 -11.23
N ASN A 613 15.79 8.36 -11.45
CA ASN A 613 17.01 8.71 -10.72
C ASN A 613 16.97 10.18 -10.29
N ARG A 614 16.95 10.44 -8.98
CA ARG A 614 17.11 11.77 -8.35
C ARG A 614 16.29 12.91 -9.00
N PRO A 615 14.95 12.81 -9.08
CA PRO A 615 14.14 13.97 -9.42
C PRO A 615 14.34 15.07 -8.37
N LYS A 616 14.30 16.34 -8.80
CA LYS A 616 14.34 17.51 -7.91
C LYS A 616 12.95 17.94 -7.44
N ALA A 617 11.92 17.66 -8.23
CA ALA A 617 10.52 17.83 -7.86
C ALA A 617 9.70 16.59 -8.27
N VAL A 618 8.75 16.20 -7.43
CA VAL A 618 7.85 15.08 -7.67
C VAL A 618 6.42 15.53 -7.48
N PHE A 619 5.57 15.29 -8.47
CA PHE A 619 4.14 15.51 -8.38
C PHE A 619 3.41 14.17 -8.29
N TYR A 620 2.84 13.86 -7.13
CA TYR A 620 1.99 12.70 -6.93
C TYR A 620 0.57 13.02 -7.34
N MET A 621 0.07 12.32 -8.36
CA MET A 621 -1.33 12.39 -8.79
C MET A 621 -2.06 11.14 -8.30
N GLU A 622 -3.14 11.33 -7.53
CA GLU A 622 -4.08 10.32 -7.01
C GLU A 622 -3.53 9.13 -6.18
N ARG A 623 -2.25 8.75 -6.30
CA ARG A 623 -1.62 7.67 -5.53
C ARG A 623 -0.24 8.06 -5.05
N TYR A 624 0.13 7.52 -3.89
CA TYR A 624 1.47 7.61 -3.32
C TYR A 624 2.09 6.22 -3.30
N VAL A 625 3.39 6.15 -3.60
CA VAL A 625 4.23 4.97 -3.42
C VAL A 625 5.49 5.38 -2.68
N PRO A 626 5.87 4.68 -1.60
CA PRO A 626 7.13 4.94 -0.93
C PRO A 626 8.29 4.46 -1.82
N PHE A 627 9.28 5.31 -2.02
CA PHE A 627 10.49 4.97 -2.76
C PHE A 627 11.63 4.67 -1.78
N GLU A 628 12.18 3.47 -1.86
CA GLU A 628 13.35 3.07 -1.06
C GLU A 628 14.66 3.73 -1.57
N ASN A 629 14.65 4.28 -2.80
CA ASN A 629 15.84 4.78 -3.50
C ASN A 629 16.00 6.32 -3.55
N GLY A 630 15.53 7.06 -2.54
CA GLY A 630 16.02 8.43 -2.30
C GLY A 630 15.34 9.58 -3.06
N PHE A 631 14.01 9.71 -2.94
CA PHE A 631 13.28 10.92 -3.36
C PHE A 631 13.12 11.95 -2.24
N GLU A 632 13.70 11.69 -1.09
CA GLU A 632 13.57 12.52 0.13
C GLU A 632 14.08 13.95 -0.07
N GLU A 633 15.02 14.13 -1.01
CA GLU A 633 15.62 15.43 -1.36
C GLU A 633 14.75 16.23 -2.33
N ALA A 634 13.80 15.58 -3.01
CA ALA A 634 12.92 16.22 -3.98
C ALA A 634 11.83 17.04 -3.29
N LEU A 635 11.34 18.09 -3.96
CA LEU A 635 10.12 18.77 -3.56
C LEU A 635 8.88 17.98 -3.98
N GLN A 636 8.20 17.39 -3.00
CA GLN A 636 7.11 16.47 -3.19
C GLN A 636 5.77 17.19 -3.01
N VAL A 637 5.07 17.32 -4.13
CA VAL A 637 3.74 17.91 -4.22
C VAL A 637 2.72 16.78 -4.30
N PHE A 638 1.83 16.74 -3.31
CA PHE A 638 0.75 15.78 -3.22
C PHE A 638 -0.50 16.42 -3.81
N TYR A 639 -0.76 16.09 -5.07
CA TYR A 639 -1.95 16.46 -5.81
C TYR A 639 -2.91 15.27 -5.86
N VAL A 640 -3.23 14.72 -4.69
CA VAL A 640 -3.99 13.47 -4.58
C VAL A 640 -5.35 13.73 -3.95
N ASN A 641 -6.35 12.96 -4.36
CA ASN A 641 -7.55 12.82 -3.55
C ASN A 641 -7.15 12.03 -2.30
N LEU A 642 -6.71 12.73 -1.25
CA LEU A 642 -6.18 12.15 -0.02
C LEU A 642 -7.18 11.18 0.62
N ASP A 643 -8.48 11.38 0.34
CA ASP A 643 -9.54 10.50 0.80
C ASP A 643 -9.41 9.07 0.24
N TRP A 644 -8.61 8.84 -0.81
CA TRP A 644 -8.38 7.53 -1.43
C TRP A 644 -7.00 6.96 -1.11
N LEU A 645 -6.17 7.68 -0.34
CA LEU A 645 -4.97 7.10 0.23
C LEU A 645 -5.37 6.06 1.26
N LYS A 646 -4.83 4.86 1.11
CA LYS A 646 -4.90 3.84 2.16
C LYS A 646 -4.32 4.40 3.44
N ALA A 647 -4.87 4.02 4.59
CA ALA A 647 -4.40 4.49 5.91
C ALA A 647 -2.87 4.33 6.10
N GLU A 648 -2.30 3.21 5.63
CA GLU A 648 -0.86 2.95 5.66
C GLU A 648 -0.02 3.93 4.82
N ALA A 649 -0.59 4.43 3.73
CA ALA A 649 0.06 5.39 2.83
C ALA A 649 -0.01 6.81 3.39
N VAL A 650 -1.04 7.15 4.17
CA VAL A 650 -1.20 8.47 4.81
C VAL A 650 -0.05 8.77 5.76
N ALA A 651 0.32 7.82 6.63
CA ALA A 651 1.41 8.02 7.59
C ALA A 651 2.75 8.33 6.90
N LYS A 652 3.05 7.62 5.80
CA LYS A 652 4.26 7.83 4.98
C LYS A 652 4.17 9.12 4.15
N ALA A 653 3.02 9.38 3.53
CA ALA A 653 2.79 10.60 2.77
C ALA A 653 2.97 11.85 3.64
N ARG A 654 2.47 11.84 4.88
CA ARG A 654 2.64 12.94 5.86
C ARG A 654 4.09 13.25 6.16
N VAL A 655 4.97 12.25 6.16
CA VAL A 655 6.41 12.43 6.41
C VAL A 655 7.11 13.11 5.24
N HIS A 656 6.66 12.85 4.01
CA HIS A 656 7.35 13.27 2.80
C HIS A 656 6.71 14.42 2.05
N ALA A 657 5.43 14.72 2.31
CA ALA A 657 4.72 15.81 1.67
C ALA A 657 5.32 17.16 2.06
N ASP A 658 5.54 18.01 1.06
CA ASP A 658 5.89 19.41 1.27
C ASP A 658 4.73 20.33 0.99
N ILE A 659 3.95 19.96 -0.04
CA ILE A 659 2.74 20.66 -0.42
C ILE A 659 1.64 19.64 -0.60
N VAL A 660 0.47 19.94 -0.04
CA VAL A 660 -0.73 19.13 -0.18
C VAL A 660 -1.80 19.99 -0.82
N LEU A 661 -2.27 19.59 -1.99
CA LEU A 661 -3.16 20.37 -2.83
C LEU A 661 -4.56 19.77 -2.75
N CYS A 662 -5.48 20.51 -2.13
CA CYS A 662 -6.85 20.09 -1.89
C CYS A 662 -7.78 20.74 -2.93
N PRO A 663 -8.43 19.96 -3.82
CA PRO A 663 -9.28 20.50 -4.88
C PRO A 663 -10.64 21.02 -4.36
N VAL A 664 -11.04 20.65 -3.15
CA VAL A 664 -12.35 20.95 -2.55
C VAL A 664 -12.18 21.34 -1.08
N LYS A 665 -13.17 22.06 -0.52
CA LYS A 665 -13.16 22.46 0.90
C LYS A 665 -13.46 21.32 1.86
N HIS A 666 -14.15 20.28 1.39
CA HIS A 666 -14.47 19.12 2.18
C HIS A 666 -13.22 18.58 2.90
N ARG A 667 -13.28 18.51 4.24
CA ARG A 667 -12.20 18.01 5.11
C ARG A 667 -10.87 18.76 5.00
N PHE A 668 -10.87 20.00 4.47
CA PHE A 668 -9.65 20.78 4.30
C PHE A 668 -8.87 20.93 5.63
N ASP A 669 -9.55 21.29 6.72
CA ASP A 669 -8.91 21.48 8.03
C ASP A 669 -8.38 20.15 8.61
N GLU A 670 -9.13 19.06 8.45
CA GLU A 670 -8.69 17.72 8.87
C GLU A 670 -7.45 17.26 8.09
N LEU A 671 -7.40 17.54 6.79
CA LEU A 671 -6.26 17.24 5.94
C LEU A 671 -5.06 18.14 6.28
N ALA A 672 -5.28 19.42 6.55
CA ALA A 672 -4.23 20.32 7.02
C ALA A 672 -3.62 19.84 8.35
N MET A 673 -4.46 19.36 9.29
CA MET A 673 -3.98 18.74 10.53
C MET A 673 -3.27 17.41 10.29
N THR A 674 -3.80 16.57 9.40
CA THR A 674 -3.19 15.27 9.05
C THR A 674 -1.81 15.45 8.42
N PHE A 675 -1.65 16.49 7.60
CA PHE A 675 -0.42 16.85 6.92
C PHE A 675 0.23 18.10 7.53
N ALA A 676 0.27 18.18 8.87
CA ALA A 676 0.80 19.34 9.58
C ALA A 676 2.24 19.73 9.16
N ASN A 677 3.06 18.75 8.74
CA ASN A 677 4.43 18.97 8.25
C ASN A 677 4.50 19.56 6.81
N ALA A 678 3.36 19.76 6.14
CA ALA A 678 3.29 20.20 4.76
C ALA A 678 2.44 21.47 4.63
N LYS A 679 2.73 22.27 3.60
CA LYS A 679 1.85 23.38 3.23
C LYS A 679 0.58 22.83 2.57
N THR A 680 -0.54 22.92 3.27
CA THR A 680 -1.83 22.53 2.71
C THR A 680 -2.48 23.73 2.02
N VAL A 681 -2.81 23.59 0.74
CA VAL A 681 -3.37 24.66 -0.08
C VAL A 681 -4.70 24.22 -0.64
N GLN A 682 -5.72 25.05 -0.45
CA GLN A 682 -6.99 24.87 -1.12
C GLN A 682 -6.86 25.40 -2.55
N LEU A 683 -6.64 24.52 -3.51
CA LEU A 683 -6.45 24.86 -4.93
C LEU A 683 -7.44 24.08 -5.79
N PRO A 684 -8.67 24.59 -5.98
CA PRO A 684 -9.64 23.97 -6.86
C PRO A 684 -9.09 23.86 -8.29
N TRP A 685 -9.32 22.72 -8.93
CA TRP A 685 -8.74 22.45 -10.25
C TRP A 685 -9.14 23.53 -11.27
N PRO A 686 -8.18 24.16 -11.96
CA PRO A 686 -8.47 24.99 -13.14
C PRO A 686 -8.70 24.10 -14.36
N VAL A 687 -9.15 24.60 -15.52
CA VAL A 687 -9.53 23.69 -16.63
C VAL A 687 -8.44 23.50 -17.68
N SER A 688 -8.21 22.28 -18.20
CA SER A 688 -7.10 21.99 -19.15
C SER A 688 -7.39 22.40 -20.58
N THR A 689 -8.63 22.76 -20.88
CA THR A 689 -9.06 23.24 -22.19
C THR A 689 -9.15 24.75 -22.15
N ALA A 690 -8.99 25.41 -23.30
CA ALA A 690 -9.37 26.82 -23.43
C ALA A 690 -10.74 27.02 -22.76
N ILE A 691 -10.76 27.78 -21.67
CA ILE A 691 -11.97 28.09 -20.91
C ILE A 691 -12.84 28.88 -21.89
N ALA A 692 -13.94 28.27 -22.33
CA ALA A 692 -14.89 28.90 -23.24
C ALA A 692 -16.33 28.57 -22.82
N PRO A 693 -16.71 28.82 -21.54
CA PRO A 693 -18.06 28.57 -21.07
C PRO A 693 -19.09 29.40 -21.85
N ASN A 694 -18.65 30.55 -22.38
CA ASN A 694 -19.42 31.48 -23.20
C ASN A 694 -19.69 31.01 -24.64
N ARG A 695 -19.22 29.83 -25.06
CA ARG A 695 -19.50 29.32 -26.40
C ARG A 695 -21.01 29.16 -26.60
N PRO A 696 -21.62 29.77 -27.64
CA PRO A 696 -23.07 29.74 -27.82
C PRO A 696 -23.63 28.31 -27.93
N LYS A 697 -24.72 28.03 -27.20
CA LYS A 697 -25.51 26.79 -27.27
C LYS A 697 -26.87 27.09 -27.89
N GLN A 698 -27.50 26.08 -28.50
CA GLN A 698 -28.84 26.26 -29.08
C GLN A 698 -29.89 26.65 -28.03
N LEU A 699 -29.74 26.21 -26.79
CA LEU A 699 -30.62 26.61 -25.69
C LEU A 699 -30.36 28.05 -25.20
N ASP A 700 -29.27 28.72 -25.57
CA ASP A 700 -29.02 30.10 -25.13
C ASP A 700 -30.01 31.10 -25.77
N ASP A 701 -30.56 30.76 -26.94
CA ASP A 701 -31.63 31.53 -27.56
C ASP A 701 -32.97 31.25 -26.85
N PRO A 702 -33.62 32.25 -26.22
CA PRO A 702 -34.92 32.11 -25.58
C PRO A 702 -36.02 31.59 -26.52
N ALA A 703 -35.91 31.90 -27.82
CA ALA A 703 -36.87 31.51 -28.86
C ALA A 703 -36.62 30.11 -29.44
N SER A 704 -35.53 29.44 -29.05
CA SER A 704 -35.20 28.09 -29.50
C SER A 704 -36.17 27.06 -28.95
N ASP A 705 -36.69 26.21 -29.84
CA ASP A 705 -37.49 25.03 -29.50
C ASP A 705 -36.67 23.73 -29.46
N ALA A 706 -35.34 23.86 -29.38
CA ALA A 706 -34.45 22.70 -29.29
C ALA A 706 -34.73 21.86 -28.02
N PRO A 707 -34.59 20.53 -28.09
CA PRO A 707 -34.66 19.68 -26.91
C PRO A 707 -33.45 19.91 -25.99
N ILE A 708 -33.60 19.59 -24.70
CA ILE A 708 -32.49 19.63 -23.75
C ILE A 708 -31.62 18.38 -23.95
N ARG A 709 -30.33 18.58 -24.26
CA ARG A 709 -29.40 17.47 -24.49
C ARG A 709 -28.68 17.06 -23.20
N VAL A 710 -28.91 15.84 -22.77
CA VAL A 710 -28.34 15.24 -21.55
C VAL A 710 -27.26 14.24 -21.93
N LEU A 711 -26.02 14.52 -21.52
CA LEU A 711 -24.86 13.68 -21.74
C LEU A 711 -24.59 12.81 -20.50
N TYR A 712 -24.31 11.53 -20.70
CA TYR A 712 -23.76 10.64 -19.68
C TYR A 712 -22.49 9.96 -20.18
N VAL A 713 -21.39 10.18 -19.46
CA VAL A 713 -20.07 9.60 -19.75
C VAL A 713 -19.72 8.56 -18.69
N GLY A 714 -20.17 7.32 -18.91
CA GLY A 714 -19.97 6.15 -18.05
C GLY A 714 -18.64 5.41 -18.25
N ASN A 715 -18.35 4.48 -17.33
CA ASN A 715 -17.28 3.50 -17.47
C ASN A 715 -17.87 2.21 -18.06
N ASP A 716 -17.80 1.12 -17.31
CA ASP A 716 -18.31 -0.19 -17.70
C ASP A 716 -19.75 -0.34 -17.21
N TYR A 717 -20.57 -1.05 -17.98
CA TYR A 717 -21.96 -1.36 -17.61
C TYR A 717 -21.97 -2.56 -16.67
N ASP A 718 -21.51 -2.34 -15.43
CA ASP A 718 -21.47 -3.35 -14.38
C ASP A 718 -21.90 -2.77 -13.02
N GLY A 719 -22.24 -3.66 -12.08
CA GLY A 719 -22.67 -3.29 -10.73
C GLY A 719 -21.54 -2.86 -9.78
N LYS A 720 -20.29 -2.81 -10.25
CA LYS A 720 -19.11 -2.31 -9.50
C LYS A 720 -18.71 -0.91 -9.94
N SER A 721 -19.31 -0.40 -11.01
CA SER A 721 -19.02 0.88 -11.62
C SER A 721 -19.56 2.01 -10.76
N ARG A 722 -18.65 2.82 -10.20
CA ARG A 722 -18.97 4.01 -9.40
C ARG A 722 -19.82 5.07 -10.14
N LYS A 723 -20.11 4.92 -11.44
CA LYS A 723 -20.86 5.89 -12.24
C LYS A 723 -22.34 5.54 -12.37
N SER A 724 -22.85 4.63 -11.52
CA SER A 724 -24.26 4.22 -11.47
C SER A 724 -24.89 3.90 -12.85
N PRO A 725 -24.27 3.06 -13.69
CA PRO A 725 -24.72 2.84 -15.07
C PRO A 725 -26.09 2.18 -15.16
N PHE A 726 -26.44 1.27 -14.24
CA PHE A 726 -27.73 0.58 -14.23
C PHE A 726 -28.88 1.55 -13.96
N ALA A 727 -28.82 2.28 -12.84
CA ALA A 727 -29.86 3.25 -12.48
C ALA A 727 -30.05 4.33 -13.56
N THR A 728 -28.96 4.75 -14.22
CA THR A 728 -28.99 5.76 -15.27
C THR A 728 -29.68 5.24 -16.53
N VAL A 729 -29.29 4.06 -17.03
CA VAL A 729 -29.88 3.47 -18.23
C VAL A 729 -31.35 3.13 -17.99
N GLU A 730 -31.70 2.56 -16.83
CA GLU A 730 -33.10 2.27 -16.50
C GLU A 730 -33.96 3.54 -16.44
N ALA A 731 -33.44 4.63 -15.84
CA ALA A 731 -34.17 5.90 -15.76
C ALA A 731 -34.38 6.53 -17.14
N ILE A 732 -33.39 6.44 -18.04
CA ILE A 732 -33.49 6.90 -19.43
C ILE A 732 -34.50 6.06 -20.21
N LEU A 733 -34.44 4.73 -20.08
CA LEU A 733 -35.41 3.82 -20.72
C LEU A 733 -36.84 4.04 -20.20
N ALA A 734 -37.01 4.46 -18.95
CA ALA A 734 -38.31 4.80 -18.36
C ALA A 734 -38.76 6.25 -18.64
N CYS A 735 -37.95 7.06 -19.32
CA CYS A 735 -38.24 8.46 -19.56
C CYS A 735 -39.11 8.65 -20.82
N ASP A 736 -40.36 9.07 -20.62
CA ASP A 736 -41.31 9.34 -21.70
C ASP A 736 -41.27 10.79 -22.22
N ARG A 737 -40.31 11.60 -21.75
CA ARG A 737 -40.15 12.98 -22.21
C ARG A 737 -39.51 13.04 -23.59
N THR A 738 -40.19 13.69 -24.53
CA THR A 738 -39.76 13.89 -25.92
C THR A 738 -38.94 15.16 -26.11
N ASP A 739 -38.93 16.06 -25.13
CA ASP A 739 -38.16 17.30 -25.14
C ASP A 739 -36.77 17.16 -24.51
N LEU A 740 -36.39 15.93 -24.13
CA LEU A 740 -35.04 15.55 -23.71
C LEU A 740 -34.41 14.68 -24.80
N VAL A 741 -33.11 14.84 -25.04
CA VAL A 741 -32.31 13.99 -25.93
C VAL A 741 -31.09 13.47 -25.18
N PHE A 742 -30.81 12.18 -25.27
CA PHE A 742 -29.74 11.51 -24.52
C PHE A 742 -28.57 11.11 -25.41
N ASP A 743 -27.37 11.41 -24.92
CA ASP A 743 -26.10 11.00 -25.51
C ASP A 743 -25.31 10.18 -24.46
N LEU A 744 -25.03 8.92 -24.79
CA LEU A 744 -24.48 7.92 -23.87
C LEU A 744 -23.12 7.44 -24.35
N LYS A 745 -22.12 7.48 -23.48
CA LYS A 745 -20.78 6.93 -23.76
C LYS A 745 -20.33 5.98 -22.66
N PHE A 746 -19.95 4.77 -23.03
CA PHE A 746 -19.36 3.72 -22.19
C PHE A 746 -17.93 3.41 -22.66
N ARG A 747 -17.13 2.79 -21.78
CA ARG A 747 -15.75 2.38 -22.11
C ARG A 747 -15.72 1.06 -22.87
N ASN A 748 -16.55 0.11 -22.45
CA ASN A 748 -16.64 -1.24 -22.99
C ASN A 748 -18.01 -1.50 -23.63
N PRO A 749 -18.11 -2.52 -24.51
CA PRO A 749 -19.35 -2.87 -25.19
C PRO A 749 -20.51 -3.13 -24.23
N LEU A 750 -21.71 -2.65 -24.58
CA LEU A 750 -22.93 -2.92 -23.83
C LEU A 750 -23.46 -4.33 -24.15
N PRO A 751 -24.21 -4.97 -23.24
CA PRO A 751 -25.01 -6.14 -23.59
C PRO A 751 -25.94 -5.82 -24.76
N GLU A 752 -25.99 -6.68 -25.78
CA GLU A 752 -26.80 -6.45 -27.00
C GLU A 752 -28.27 -6.16 -26.70
N SER A 753 -28.85 -6.78 -25.66
CA SER A 753 -30.21 -6.50 -25.23
C SER A 753 -30.40 -5.05 -24.75
N VAL A 754 -29.43 -4.50 -24.03
CA VAL A 754 -29.48 -3.12 -23.52
C VAL A 754 -29.23 -2.14 -24.67
N LYS A 755 -28.28 -2.45 -25.54
CA LYS A 755 -27.98 -1.66 -26.74
C LYS A 755 -29.20 -1.54 -27.66
N ALA A 756 -29.88 -2.65 -27.92
CA ALA A 756 -31.10 -2.68 -28.72
C ALA A 756 -32.24 -1.87 -28.08
N GLN A 757 -32.41 -1.95 -26.75
CA GLN A 757 -33.42 -1.16 -26.03
C GLN A 757 -33.15 0.34 -26.10
N LEU A 758 -31.89 0.76 -25.94
CA LEU A 758 -31.49 2.16 -26.07
C LEU A 758 -31.65 2.67 -27.50
N ALA A 759 -31.24 1.88 -28.51
CA ALA A 759 -31.38 2.24 -29.91
C ALA A 759 -32.85 2.33 -30.38
N ALA A 760 -33.77 1.61 -29.72
CA ALA A 760 -35.20 1.67 -30.01
C ALA A 760 -35.89 2.93 -29.45
N ARG A 761 -35.21 3.73 -28.63
CA ARG A 761 -35.79 4.93 -28.01
C ARG A 761 -35.63 6.16 -28.91
N PRO A 762 -36.72 6.90 -29.21
CA PRO A 762 -36.66 8.05 -30.12
C PRO A 762 -35.92 9.26 -29.53
N ASN A 763 -35.74 9.30 -28.20
CA ASN A 763 -35.04 10.35 -27.47
C ASN A 763 -33.57 9.99 -27.15
N VAL A 764 -33.05 8.86 -27.65
CA VAL A 764 -31.62 8.50 -27.53
C VAL A 764 -30.96 8.72 -28.89
N ASP A 765 -30.04 9.68 -28.98
CA ASP A 765 -29.40 10.08 -30.24
C ASP A 765 -28.08 9.34 -30.48
N THR A 766 -27.22 9.28 -29.46
CA THR A 766 -25.90 8.65 -29.57
C THR A 766 -25.69 7.61 -28.47
N VAL A 767 -25.27 6.40 -28.84
CA VAL A 767 -24.75 5.39 -27.92
C VAL A 767 -23.37 4.94 -28.41
N ILE A 768 -22.34 5.27 -27.65
CA ILE A 768 -20.95 4.88 -27.90
C ILE A 768 -20.55 3.87 -26.83
N ASP A 769 -20.24 2.64 -27.21
CA ASP A 769 -19.85 1.55 -26.31
C ASP A 769 -18.43 1.03 -26.62
N ARG A 770 -17.56 1.94 -27.06
CA ARG A 770 -16.17 1.68 -27.45
C ARG A 770 -15.25 2.79 -26.96
N SER A 771 -13.94 2.52 -26.99
CA SER A 771 -12.93 3.57 -26.87
C SER A 771 -13.01 4.54 -28.05
N VAL A 772 -12.88 5.84 -27.77
CA VAL A 772 -12.99 6.92 -28.76
C VAL A 772 -11.89 7.96 -28.56
N PRO A 773 -11.43 8.65 -29.62
CA PRO A 773 -10.47 9.75 -29.51
C PRO A 773 -11.05 10.94 -28.72
N ALA A 774 -10.17 11.76 -28.14
CA ALA A 774 -10.57 12.95 -27.36
C ALA A 774 -11.48 13.90 -28.13
N ALA A 775 -11.24 14.10 -29.43
CA ALA A 775 -12.06 14.96 -30.28
C ALA A 775 -13.54 14.51 -30.39
N GLU A 776 -13.80 13.20 -30.31
CA GLU A 776 -15.17 12.67 -30.35
C GLU A 776 -15.90 12.95 -29.02
N VAL A 777 -15.18 12.86 -27.89
CA VAL A 777 -15.72 13.24 -26.56
C VAL A 777 -15.98 14.75 -26.49
N GLU A 778 -15.08 15.56 -27.03
CA GLU A 778 -15.25 17.01 -27.15
C GLU A 778 -16.51 17.36 -27.93
N ALA A 779 -16.77 16.70 -29.06
CA ALA A 779 -18.00 16.89 -29.82
C ALA A 779 -19.27 16.56 -29.01
N LEU A 780 -19.22 15.57 -28.09
CA LEU A 780 -20.33 15.29 -27.18
C LEU A 780 -20.57 16.43 -26.19
N TYR A 781 -19.51 16.99 -25.60
CA TYR A 781 -19.62 18.15 -24.70
C TYR A 781 -20.05 19.42 -25.45
N GLU A 782 -19.64 19.61 -26.70
CA GLU A 782 -20.06 20.75 -27.53
C GLU A 782 -21.57 20.77 -27.78
N LYS A 783 -22.20 19.61 -27.94
CA LYS A 783 -23.66 19.52 -28.11
C LYS A 783 -24.46 19.43 -26.80
N ALA A 784 -23.85 18.99 -25.71
CA ALA A 784 -24.57 18.80 -24.44
C ALA A 784 -24.98 20.13 -23.77
N ASP A 785 -26.13 20.12 -23.11
CA ASP A 785 -26.59 21.20 -22.24
C ASP A 785 -26.45 20.82 -20.75
N VAL A 786 -26.65 19.53 -20.45
CA VAL A 786 -26.55 18.97 -19.11
C VAL A 786 -25.61 17.76 -19.13
N ASN A 787 -24.69 17.66 -18.17
CA ASN A 787 -23.85 16.48 -17.96
C ASN A 787 -24.32 15.72 -16.71
N LEU A 788 -24.84 14.52 -16.89
CA LEU A 788 -25.31 13.64 -15.82
C LEU A 788 -24.13 12.84 -15.24
N ILE A 789 -23.78 13.12 -14.00
CA ILE A 789 -22.60 12.60 -13.28
C ILE A 789 -23.05 11.92 -11.97
N PRO A 790 -23.71 10.75 -12.01
CA PRO A 790 -24.21 10.04 -10.84
C PRO A 790 -23.09 9.20 -10.21
N ASN A 791 -21.99 9.86 -9.84
CA ASN A 791 -20.82 9.21 -9.29
C ASN A 791 -21.04 8.90 -7.80
N GLU A 792 -20.94 7.61 -7.43
CA GLU A 792 -21.08 7.11 -6.06
C GLU A 792 -20.01 7.70 -5.13
N THR A 793 -18.80 7.90 -5.65
CA THR A 793 -17.70 8.60 -4.97
C THR A 793 -17.06 9.56 -5.96
N GLU A 794 -16.67 10.75 -5.51
CA GLU A 794 -15.89 11.70 -6.31
C GLU A 794 -14.73 12.25 -5.49
N GLY A 795 -13.59 12.46 -6.15
CA GLY A 795 -12.37 12.94 -5.50
C GLY A 795 -11.98 14.31 -5.98
N ASN A 796 -11.58 14.36 -7.25
CA ASN A 796 -11.08 15.57 -7.90
C ASN A 796 -12.19 16.33 -8.65
N GLY A 797 -13.36 15.72 -8.85
CA GLY A 797 -14.48 16.37 -9.52
C GLY A 797 -14.23 16.64 -11.01
N LEU A 798 -13.35 15.86 -11.67
CA LEU A 798 -12.89 16.16 -13.04
C LEU A 798 -14.04 16.35 -14.03
N SER A 799 -15.04 15.46 -14.00
CA SER A 799 -16.22 15.57 -14.87
C SER A 799 -17.07 16.82 -14.56
N ILE A 800 -17.07 17.30 -13.32
CA ILE A 800 -17.76 18.53 -12.93
C ILE A 800 -17.03 19.75 -13.51
N ILE A 801 -15.70 19.76 -13.41
CA ILE A 801 -14.86 20.86 -13.86
C ILE A 801 -14.82 20.93 -15.39
N GLU A 802 -14.75 19.78 -16.07
CA GLU A 802 -14.94 19.67 -17.53
C GLU A 802 -16.29 20.24 -17.95
N SER A 803 -17.37 19.95 -17.20
CA SER A 803 -18.70 20.50 -17.50
C SER A 803 -18.70 22.03 -17.43
N PHE A 804 -18.18 22.60 -16.33
CA PHE A 804 -18.11 24.06 -16.18
C PHE A 804 -17.31 24.73 -17.30
N ALA A 805 -16.17 24.17 -17.67
CA ALA A 805 -15.32 24.75 -18.70
C ALA A 805 -15.93 24.80 -20.10
N LYS A 806 -16.78 23.80 -20.39
CA LYS A 806 -17.51 23.67 -21.65
C LYS A 806 -18.88 24.34 -21.58
N GLY A 807 -19.18 25.00 -20.45
CA GLY A 807 -20.47 25.64 -20.19
C GLY A 807 -21.65 24.68 -20.16
N VAL A 808 -21.40 23.41 -19.84
CA VAL A 808 -22.40 22.35 -19.69
C VAL A 808 -22.80 22.28 -18.22
N VAL A 809 -24.10 22.23 -17.93
CA VAL A 809 -24.61 22.25 -16.55
C VAL A 809 -24.42 20.86 -15.91
N PRO A 810 -23.63 20.71 -14.82
CA PRO A 810 -23.45 19.42 -14.18
C PRO A 810 -24.68 19.02 -13.34
N ALA A 811 -25.00 17.73 -13.35
CA ALA A 811 -25.97 17.10 -12.46
C ALA A 811 -25.28 15.98 -11.68
N VAL A 812 -25.09 16.18 -10.37
CA VAL A 812 -24.29 15.32 -9.48
C VAL A 812 -25.13 14.73 -8.36
N LEU A 813 -24.64 13.70 -7.67
CA LEU A 813 -25.29 13.23 -6.44
C LEU A 813 -25.17 14.28 -5.32
N ASP A 814 -26.17 14.39 -4.44
CA ASP A 814 -26.21 15.32 -3.30
C ASP A 814 -25.36 14.81 -2.11
N GLY A 815 -24.09 14.53 -2.39
CA GLY A 815 -23.09 14.04 -1.45
C GLY A 815 -21.83 14.90 -1.43
N TYR A 816 -21.04 14.81 -0.36
CA TYR A 816 -19.71 15.42 -0.33
C TYR A 816 -18.71 14.56 -1.14
N PRO A 817 -17.69 15.13 -1.79
CA PRO A 817 -17.42 16.55 -1.92
C PRO A 817 -18.18 17.24 -3.08
N MET A 818 -18.99 16.52 -3.86
CA MET A 818 -19.64 17.04 -5.07
C MET A 818 -20.49 18.29 -4.79
N LYS A 819 -21.24 18.30 -3.68
CA LYS A 819 -22.09 19.43 -3.30
C LYS A 819 -21.34 20.67 -2.81
N ASP A 820 -20.04 20.58 -2.50
CA ASP A 820 -19.20 21.75 -2.23
C ASP A 820 -18.86 22.51 -3.52
N VAL A 821 -18.88 21.81 -4.66
CA VAL A 821 -18.55 22.36 -5.97
C VAL A 821 -19.81 22.76 -6.75
N VAL A 822 -20.87 21.94 -6.66
CA VAL A 822 -22.14 22.15 -7.36
C VAL A 822 -23.21 22.64 -6.39
N SER A 823 -23.69 23.87 -6.60
CA SER A 823 -24.85 24.46 -5.92
C SER A 823 -26.10 24.40 -6.82
N GLU A 824 -27.27 24.71 -6.26
CA GLU A 824 -28.51 24.83 -7.05
C GLU A 824 -28.45 25.99 -8.07
N GLU A 825 -27.52 26.93 -7.93
CA GLU A 825 -27.34 28.06 -8.83
C GLU A 825 -26.49 27.73 -10.05
N ASN A 826 -25.59 26.75 -9.96
CA ASN A 826 -24.64 26.41 -11.03
C ASN A 826 -24.79 24.97 -11.54
N GLY A 827 -25.66 24.15 -10.94
CA GLY A 827 -25.93 22.78 -11.38
C GLY A 827 -27.13 22.14 -10.69
N TYR A 828 -27.26 20.82 -10.82
CA TYR A 828 -28.33 20.04 -10.21
C TYR A 828 -27.77 19.01 -9.23
N ARG A 829 -28.49 18.81 -8.11
CA ARG A 829 -28.19 17.77 -7.11
C ARG A 829 -29.25 16.67 -7.14
N ILE A 830 -28.81 15.42 -7.25
CA ILE A 830 -29.63 14.22 -7.36
C ILE A 830 -29.65 13.53 -6.00
N ALA A 831 -30.83 13.12 -5.55
CA ALA A 831 -30.96 12.41 -4.28
C ALA A 831 -30.11 11.12 -4.26
N CYS A 832 -29.45 10.90 -3.13
CA CYS A 832 -28.62 9.74 -2.87
C CYS A 832 -28.59 9.42 -1.37
N PHE A 833 -28.12 8.23 -1.03
CA PHE A 833 -27.96 7.77 0.34
C PHE A 833 -26.50 7.39 0.59
N GLU A 834 -25.97 7.78 1.74
CA GLU A 834 -24.64 7.33 2.15
C GLU A 834 -24.67 5.83 2.47
N SER A 835 -23.79 5.07 1.84
CA SER A 835 -23.70 3.61 1.94
C SER A 835 -22.50 3.13 2.75
N GLY A 836 -21.62 4.06 3.16
CA GLY A 836 -20.39 3.80 3.90
C GLY A 836 -19.23 4.63 3.37
N TYR A 837 -18.01 4.14 3.59
CA TYR A 837 -16.77 4.78 3.17
C TYR A 837 -15.93 3.84 2.31
N LYS A 838 -15.21 4.43 1.36
CA LYS A 838 -14.13 3.79 0.62
C LYS A 838 -12.83 4.48 1.01
N GLU A 839 -12.00 3.81 1.80
CA GLU A 839 -10.89 4.43 2.53
C GLU A 839 -11.43 5.57 3.40
N LEU A 840 -11.06 6.82 3.09
CA LEU A 840 -11.50 8.03 3.78
C LEU A 840 -12.60 8.80 3.01
N ALA A 841 -12.97 8.36 1.80
CA ALA A 841 -14.02 9.00 0.99
C ALA A 841 -15.41 8.44 1.30
N PRO A 842 -16.43 9.28 1.52
CA PRO A 842 -17.81 8.82 1.63
C PRO A 842 -18.30 8.23 0.30
N ASN A 843 -19.09 7.16 0.38
CA ASN A 843 -19.68 6.45 -0.75
C ASN A 843 -21.20 6.60 -0.75
N TYR A 844 -21.74 7.06 -1.88
CA TYR A 844 -23.15 7.32 -2.07
C TYR A 844 -23.76 6.34 -3.07
N VAL A 845 -25.00 5.93 -2.83
CA VAL A 845 -25.77 5.14 -3.77
C VAL A 845 -26.99 5.94 -4.20
N THR A 846 -27.31 5.87 -5.48
CA THR A 846 -28.56 6.42 -6.06
C THR A 846 -29.37 5.31 -6.70
N ASP A 847 -30.65 5.56 -6.94
CA ASP A 847 -31.58 4.61 -7.53
C ASP A 847 -32.27 5.17 -8.77
N THR A 848 -32.91 4.28 -9.53
CA THR A 848 -33.66 4.64 -10.74
C THR A 848 -34.73 5.71 -10.48
N PRO A 849 -35.54 5.64 -9.39
CA PRO A 849 -36.48 6.71 -9.04
C PRO A 849 -35.83 8.08 -8.83
N SER A 850 -34.67 8.15 -8.17
CA SER A 850 -33.99 9.42 -7.90
C SER A 850 -33.48 10.10 -9.18
N ILE A 851 -32.90 9.32 -10.10
CA ILE A 851 -32.49 9.83 -11.41
C ILE A 851 -33.72 10.23 -12.25
N ALA A 852 -34.78 9.42 -12.25
CA ALA A 852 -36.02 9.74 -12.95
C ALA A 852 -36.68 11.03 -12.41
N ALA A 853 -36.66 11.23 -11.10
CA ALA A 853 -37.14 12.47 -10.47
C ALA A 853 -36.33 13.68 -10.95
N PHE A 854 -35.00 13.56 -11.05
CA PHE A 854 -34.16 14.59 -11.64
C PHE A 854 -34.53 14.89 -13.11
N LEU A 855 -34.65 13.87 -13.96
CA LEU A 855 -35.03 14.05 -15.37
C LEU A 855 -36.42 14.69 -15.51
N SER A 856 -37.35 14.37 -14.61
CA SER A 856 -38.72 14.92 -14.62
C SER A 856 -38.78 16.42 -14.34
N ARG A 857 -37.82 16.97 -13.57
CA ARG A 857 -37.79 18.40 -13.19
C ARG A 857 -36.93 19.28 -14.10
N LEU A 858 -36.24 18.72 -15.09
CA LEU A 858 -35.42 19.50 -16.03
C LEU A 858 -36.31 20.42 -16.88
N ASP A 859 -36.00 21.70 -16.91
CA ASP A 859 -36.68 22.70 -17.74
C ASP A 859 -35.67 23.64 -18.42
N ARG A 860 -36.04 24.20 -19.58
CA ARG A 860 -35.13 25.00 -20.40
C ARG A 860 -34.63 26.25 -19.65
N ASP A 861 -35.50 26.93 -18.92
CA ASP A 861 -35.14 28.15 -18.20
C ASP A 861 -34.24 27.85 -17.00
N GLY A 862 -34.48 26.73 -16.31
CA GLY A 862 -33.63 26.22 -15.24
C GLY A 862 -32.21 25.88 -15.70
N VAL A 863 -32.07 25.30 -16.91
CA VAL A 863 -30.77 25.03 -17.54
C VAL A 863 -30.08 26.34 -17.95
N ARG A 864 -30.79 27.26 -18.62
CA ARG A 864 -30.28 28.58 -19.04
C ARG A 864 -29.75 29.39 -17.86
N ARG A 865 -30.52 29.51 -16.77
CA ARG A 865 -30.11 30.24 -15.56
C ARG A 865 -28.81 29.70 -14.97
N ARG A 866 -28.71 28.39 -14.80
CA ARG A 866 -27.50 27.74 -14.26
C ARG A 866 -26.29 27.94 -15.17
N ARG A 867 -26.50 27.86 -16.48
CA ARG A 867 -25.47 28.12 -17.48
C ARG A 867 -24.97 29.57 -17.44
N GLN A 868 -25.84 30.56 -17.24
CA GLN A 868 -25.42 31.95 -17.04
C GLN A 868 -24.53 32.10 -15.80
N THR A 869 -24.85 31.41 -14.70
CA THR A 869 -23.99 31.35 -13.52
C THR A 869 -22.62 30.77 -13.86
N ILE A 870 -22.56 29.66 -14.61
CA ILE A 870 -21.30 29.03 -15.04
C ILE A 870 -20.47 30.00 -15.91
N ILE A 871 -21.09 30.73 -16.84
CA ILE A 871 -20.42 31.75 -17.65
C ILE A 871 -19.86 32.86 -16.76
N ALA A 872 -20.61 33.32 -15.76
CA ALA A 872 -20.15 34.33 -14.81
C ALA A 872 -18.99 33.85 -13.92
N MET A 873 -18.75 32.54 -13.82
CA MET A 873 -17.61 31.97 -13.10
C MET A 873 -16.29 32.00 -13.91
N GLU A 874 -16.30 32.45 -15.16
CA GLU A 874 -15.14 32.46 -16.07
C GLU A 874 -13.90 33.11 -15.44
N ASP A 875 -14.02 34.29 -14.83
CA ASP A 875 -12.90 34.98 -14.16
C ASP A 875 -12.34 34.17 -12.98
N SER A 876 -13.20 33.51 -12.21
CA SER A 876 -12.79 32.65 -11.09
C SER A 876 -12.03 31.42 -11.59
N LEU A 877 -12.46 30.83 -12.71
CA LEU A 877 -11.78 29.69 -13.33
C LEU A 877 -10.41 30.10 -13.90
N HIS A 878 -10.31 31.26 -14.52
CA HIS A 878 -9.03 31.83 -14.97
C HIS A 878 -8.09 32.10 -13.80
N LYS A 879 -8.60 32.68 -12.70
CA LYS A 879 -7.79 32.89 -11.50
C LYS A 879 -7.20 31.59 -10.95
N ARG A 880 -7.99 30.51 -10.88
CA ARG A 880 -7.50 29.19 -10.44
C ARG A 880 -6.37 28.67 -11.34
N GLN A 881 -6.43 28.97 -12.64
CA GLN A 881 -5.39 28.56 -13.59
C GLN A 881 -4.09 29.31 -13.31
N THR A 882 -4.19 30.64 -13.11
CA THR A 882 -3.05 31.45 -12.70
C THR A 882 -2.47 30.98 -11.38
N ASP A 883 -3.31 30.70 -10.37
CA ASP A 883 -2.86 30.21 -9.06
C ASP A 883 -2.10 28.87 -9.17
N LEU A 884 -2.55 27.94 -10.04
CA LEU A 884 -1.83 26.68 -10.31
C LEU A 884 -0.50 26.92 -11.02
N GLU A 885 -0.46 27.81 -11.99
CA GLU A 885 0.76 28.16 -12.72
C GLU A 885 1.80 28.78 -11.79
N ASP A 886 1.39 29.74 -10.95
CA ASP A 886 2.26 30.40 -9.98
C ASP A 886 2.79 29.41 -8.92
N LEU A 887 1.94 28.49 -8.46
CA LEU A 887 2.36 27.39 -7.57
C LEU A 887 3.40 26.50 -8.24
N VAL A 888 3.16 26.03 -9.48
CA VAL A 888 4.10 25.15 -10.18
C VAL A 888 5.43 25.87 -10.43
N GLU A 889 5.38 27.15 -10.83
CA GLU A 889 6.58 27.98 -10.98
C GLU A 889 7.36 28.07 -9.65
N SER A 890 6.67 28.32 -8.54
CA SER A 890 7.28 28.36 -7.20
C SER A 890 7.91 27.05 -6.77
N VAL A 891 7.24 25.91 -7.02
CA VAL A 891 7.78 24.56 -6.75
C VAL A 891 9.09 24.34 -7.52
N LEU A 892 9.12 24.72 -8.79
CA LEU A 892 10.28 24.52 -9.67
C LEU A 892 11.46 25.44 -9.29
N LEU A 893 11.17 26.68 -8.89
CA LEU A 893 12.17 27.60 -8.33
C LEU A 893 12.73 27.03 -7.02
N SER A 894 11.85 26.57 -6.13
CA SER A 894 12.22 26.11 -4.79
C SER A 894 12.99 24.80 -4.78
N SER A 895 12.74 23.94 -5.76
CA SER A 895 13.49 22.71 -6.02
C SER A 895 14.80 22.93 -6.79
N GLY A 896 15.07 24.15 -7.29
CA GLY A 896 16.25 24.45 -8.10
C GLY A 896 16.23 23.76 -9.47
N VAL A 897 15.03 23.51 -10.02
CA VAL A 897 14.82 23.02 -11.39
C VAL A 897 14.99 24.15 -12.40
N ILE A 898 14.42 25.32 -12.09
CA ILE A 898 14.54 26.54 -12.89
C ILE A 898 15.22 27.64 -12.06
N ALA A 899 15.93 28.53 -12.74
CA ALA A 899 16.44 29.77 -12.18
C ALA A 899 15.51 30.92 -12.60
N GLU A 900 15.33 31.91 -11.74
CA GLU A 900 14.29 32.94 -11.90
C GLU A 900 14.54 33.94 -13.05
N VAL A 901 15.71 33.93 -13.72
CA VAL A 901 16.04 34.88 -14.83
C VAL A 901 17.09 34.25 -15.77
N PRO A 902 17.07 34.53 -17.11
CA PRO A 902 18.01 33.94 -18.06
C PRO A 902 19.47 34.29 -17.74
N SER A 903 20.37 33.32 -17.97
CA SER A 903 21.82 33.53 -17.95
C SER A 903 22.22 34.68 -18.87
N ALA A 904 23.14 35.54 -18.42
CA ALA A 904 23.80 36.46 -19.33
C ALA A 904 24.63 35.63 -20.32
N THR A 905 24.31 35.71 -21.62
CA THR A 905 25.13 35.13 -22.68
C THR A 905 26.32 36.05 -22.93
N THR A 906 27.52 35.50 -22.91
CA THR A 906 28.71 36.20 -23.44
C THR A 906 28.58 36.36 -24.96
N ALA A 907 29.42 37.21 -25.57
CA ALA A 907 29.49 37.37 -27.03
C ALA A 907 29.81 36.06 -27.79
N GLU A 908 30.25 35.02 -27.06
CA GLU A 908 30.60 33.69 -27.56
C GLU A 908 29.47 32.65 -27.32
N GLY A 909 28.31 33.07 -26.79
CA GLY A 909 27.14 32.21 -26.62
C GLY A 909 27.16 31.30 -25.39
N GLU A 910 28.15 31.45 -24.49
CA GLU A 910 28.15 30.73 -23.22
C GLU A 910 27.27 31.42 -22.18
N ALA A 911 26.40 30.63 -21.56
CA ALA A 911 25.56 31.04 -20.43
C ALA A 911 26.44 31.22 -19.18
N VAL A 912 26.62 32.46 -18.72
CA VAL A 912 27.29 32.75 -17.44
C VAL A 912 26.23 33.00 -16.36
N ALA A 913 26.34 32.27 -15.25
CA ALA A 913 25.54 32.53 -14.06
C ALA A 913 25.89 33.91 -13.50
N ARG A 914 24.97 34.89 -13.64
CA ARG A 914 25.11 36.18 -12.95
C ARG A 914 24.86 36.00 -11.46
N LYS A 915 25.54 36.76 -10.60
CA LYS A 915 25.20 36.83 -9.18
C LYS A 915 23.77 37.37 -9.03
N PRO A 916 22.93 36.77 -8.18
CA PRO A 916 21.58 37.28 -7.92
C PRO A 916 21.66 38.69 -7.31
N GLU A 917 20.76 39.58 -7.74
CA GLU A 917 20.65 40.95 -7.22
C GLU A 917 19.68 41.00 -6.03
N LEU A 918 19.76 42.03 -5.17
CA LEU A 918 18.86 42.21 -4.01
C LEU A 918 17.37 42.01 -4.31
N ARG A 919 16.90 42.59 -5.42
CA ARG A 919 15.50 42.47 -5.84
C ARG A 919 15.10 41.03 -6.14
N ASP A 920 16.04 40.18 -6.56
CA ASP A 920 15.81 38.76 -6.85
C ASP A 920 15.72 37.93 -5.54
N ILE A 921 16.21 38.47 -4.43
CA ILE A 921 16.30 37.80 -3.12
C ILE A 921 15.09 38.16 -2.25
N PHE A 922 14.72 39.44 -2.22
CA PHE A 922 13.61 39.98 -1.42
C PHE A 922 12.31 40.16 -2.21
N ALA A 923 12.23 39.67 -3.45
CA ALA A 923 10.95 39.58 -4.14
C ALA A 923 10.01 38.64 -3.38
N GLN A 924 8.78 39.09 -3.11
CA GLN A 924 7.77 38.21 -2.55
C GLN A 924 7.54 37.05 -3.52
N PRO A 925 7.65 35.79 -3.07
CA PRO A 925 7.31 34.66 -3.91
C PRO A 925 5.82 34.76 -4.28
N ARG A 926 5.49 34.56 -5.58
CA ARG A 926 4.10 34.59 -6.05
C ARG A 926 3.22 33.56 -5.35
N PHE A 927 3.84 32.46 -4.93
CA PHE A 927 3.24 31.43 -4.13
C PHE A 927 4.33 30.85 -3.22
N ASP A 928 4.21 30.93 -1.89
CA ASP A 928 5.19 30.29 -1.01
C ASP A 928 4.92 28.77 -0.96
N CYS A 929 5.95 27.94 -1.12
CA CYS A 929 5.81 26.48 -1.15
C CYS A 929 6.05 25.82 0.22
N TYR A 930 6.54 26.56 1.22
CA TYR A 930 6.73 26.04 2.57
C TYR A 930 5.63 26.57 3.50
N ARG A 931 5.44 25.88 4.62
CA ARG A 931 4.63 26.40 5.72
C ARG A 931 5.49 27.32 6.60
N PRO A 932 4.87 28.23 7.38
CA PRO A 932 5.57 29.00 8.42
C PRO A 932 6.29 28.08 9.41
N CYS A 933 7.37 28.59 10.02
CA CYS A 933 8.15 27.82 11.00
C CYS A 933 7.36 27.53 12.28
N GLU A 934 7.32 26.26 12.69
CA GLU A 934 6.80 25.82 14.00
C GLU A 934 7.83 24.98 14.77
N HIS A 935 8.73 24.28 14.08
CA HIS A 935 9.67 23.34 14.69
C HIS A 935 11.11 23.49 14.17
N ILE A 936 12.08 23.53 15.07
CA ILE A 936 13.52 23.66 14.77
C ILE A 936 14.31 22.53 15.43
N ASP A 937 15.02 21.73 14.63
CA ASP A 937 15.99 20.79 15.17
C ASP A 937 17.33 21.48 15.36
N VAL A 938 17.91 21.38 16.55
CA VAL A 938 19.15 22.03 16.93
C VAL A 938 20.24 20.97 17.14
N TYR A 939 21.35 21.10 16.44
CA TYR A 939 22.50 20.20 16.54
C TYR A 939 23.70 20.95 17.12
N LEU A 940 24.28 20.41 18.19
CA LEU A 940 25.51 20.93 18.77
C LEU A 940 26.60 19.87 18.74
N THR A 941 27.80 20.24 18.30
CA THR A 941 28.97 19.35 18.30
C THR A 941 30.01 19.75 19.32
N THR A 942 30.69 18.78 19.92
CA THR A 942 31.81 19.02 20.84
C THR A 942 32.88 17.93 20.79
N SER A 943 34.11 18.27 21.18
CA SER A 943 35.27 17.36 21.18
C SER A 943 36.21 17.61 22.37
N ARG A 944 35.87 17.11 23.56
CA ARG A 944 36.68 17.22 24.80
C ARG A 944 36.98 18.66 25.22
N ARG A 945 36.00 19.56 25.09
CA ARG A 945 36.12 20.98 25.45
C ARG A 945 34.98 21.39 26.37
N ALA A 946 34.88 20.72 27.53
CA ALA A 946 33.81 20.95 28.49
C ALA A 946 33.71 22.42 28.92
N ASP A 947 34.85 23.12 28.98
CA ASP A 947 34.97 24.55 29.30
C ASP A 947 34.34 25.49 28.27
N LEU A 948 34.26 25.06 26.99
CA LEU A 948 33.59 25.81 25.93
C LEU A 948 32.13 25.32 25.76
N LEU A 949 31.92 24.02 25.89
CA LEU A 949 30.61 23.39 25.78
C LEU A 949 29.62 23.92 26.81
N GLU A 950 30.04 24.06 28.07
CA GLU A 950 29.17 24.48 29.16
C GLU A 950 28.54 25.87 28.93
N PRO A 951 29.29 26.97 28.69
CA PRO A 951 28.69 28.28 28.43
C PRO A 951 27.88 28.32 27.14
N THR A 952 28.30 27.58 26.10
CA THR A 952 27.53 27.49 24.85
C THR A 952 26.19 26.81 25.05
N LEU A 953 26.13 25.72 25.84
CA LEU A 953 24.88 25.06 26.20
C LEU A 953 23.98 25.94 27.07
N GLU A 954 24.54 26.67 28.04
CA GLU A 954 23.76 27.61 28.87
C GLU A 954 23.02 28.63 28.00
N HIS A 955 23.72 29.27 27.06
CA HIS A 955 23.11 30.27 26.19
C HIS A 955 22.16 29.65 25.15
N LEU A 956 22.47 28.45 24.65
CA LEU A 956 21.61 27.75 23.71
C LEU A 956 20.29 27.30 24.36
N VAL A 957 20.35 26.74 25.57
CA VAL A 957 19.16 26.37 26.33
C VAL A 957 18.32 27.60 26.65
N ALA A 958 18.94 28.70 27.10
CA ALA A 958 18.22 29.96 27.30
C ALA A 958 17.55 30.47 26.00
N ALA A 959 18.18 30.26 24.85
CA ALA A 959 17.61 30.64 23.56
C ALA A 959 16.43 29.75 23.16
N ILE A 960 16.51 28.43 23.43
CA ILE A 960 15.42 27.49 23.20
C ILE A 960 14.22 27.83 24.11
N GLU A 961 14.47 28.12 25.39
CA GLU A 961 13.43 28.46 26.38
C GLU A 961 12.73 29.79 26.08
N ALA A 962 13.44 30.77 25.51
CA ALA A 962 12.86 32.06 25.11
C ALA A 962 12.15 32.01 23.75
N SER A 963 12.33 30.93 22.98
CA SER A 963 11.84 30.83 21.61
C SER A 963 10.35 30.51 21.55
N ALA A 964 9.66 31.09 20.57
CA ALA A 964 8.24 30.80 20.30
C ALA A 964 8.03 29.48 19.53
N PHE A 965 9.11 28.85 19.06
CA PHE A 965 9.05 27.61 18.28
C PHE A 965 9.23 26.38 19.19
N SER A 966 8.86 25.21 18.69
CA SER A 966 9.20 23.94 19.32
C SER A 966 10.60 23.48 18.88
N HIS A 967 11.36 22.82 19.76
CA HIS A 967 12.75 22.46 19.50
C HIS A 967 13.03 21.00 19.86
N ARG A 968 14.04 20.43 19.21
CA ARG A 968 14.75 19.23 19.68
C ARG A 968 16.24 19.47 19.66
N LEU A 969 16.91 19.18 20.77
CA LEU A 969 18.34 19.41 20.96
C LEU A 969 19.13 18.10 20.86
N PHE A 970 19.97 18.03 19.83
CA PHE A 970 20.86 16.89 19.55
C PHE A 970 22.30 17.29 19.84
N LEU A 971 23.00 16.48 20.63
CA LEU A 971 24.43 16.64 20.85
C LEU A 971 25.21 15.53 20.15
N ALA A 972 26.22 15.93 19.38
CA ALA A 972 27.18 15.07 18.71
C ALA A 972 28.55 15.22 19.38
N VAL A 973 28.89 14.23 20.21
CA VAL A 973 30.07 14.24 21.08
C VAL A 973 31.15 13.36 20.46
N ASP A 974 32.31 13.93 20.15
CA ASP A 974 33.37 13.14 19.52
C ASP A 974 34.07 12.18 20.48
N SER A 975 34.15 12.55 21.76
CA SER A 975 34.65 11.72 22.85
C SER A 975 33.96 12.12 24.15
N LEU A 976 33.49 11.13 24.91
CA LEU A 976 32.85 11.32 26.21
C LEU A 976 33.87 11.17 27.34
N ASP A 977 34.56 12.26 27.70
CA ASP A 977 35.41 12.33 28.89
C ASP A 977 34.60 12.75 30.15
N PRO A 978 35.13 12.56 31.38
CA PRO A 978 34.39 12.84 32.61
C PRO A 978 33.91 14.29 32.75
N ASP A 979 34.66 15.28 32.24
CA ASP A 979 34.26 16.69 32.34
C ASP A 979 33.13 16.99 31.35
N THR A 980 33.22 16.47 30.13
CA THR A 980 32.13 16.54 29.15
C THR A 980 30.87 15.85 29.66
N ASP A 981 30.99 14.64 30.23
CA ASP A 981 29.87 13.90 30.82
C ASP A 981 29.17 14.69 31.94
N ARG A 982 29.95 15.35 32.81
CA ARG A 982 29.41 16.22 33.87
C ARG A 982 28.57 17.36 33.30
N VAL A 983 29.02 18.00 32.23
CA VAL A 983 28.27 19.07 31.57
C VAL A 983 26.97 18.51 30.96
N LEU A 984 27.04 17.37 30.27
CA LEU A 984 25.85 16.74 29.69
C LEU A 984 24.81 16.37 30.74
N GLN A 985 25.23 15.83 31.88
CA GLN A 985 24.33 15.50 32.99
C GLN A 985 23.62 16.73 33.57
N ARG A 986 24.27 17.90 33.57
CA ARG A 986 23.68 19.17 34.03
C ARG A 986 22.50 19.62 33.16
N PHE A 987 22.54 19.32 31.86
CA PHE A 987 21.51 19.70 30.88
C PHE A 987 20.67 18.50 30.38
N ALA A 988 20.67 17.39 31.11
CA ALA A 988 20.05 16.15 30.66
C ALA A 988 18.54 16.25 30.41
N GLU A 989 17.85 17.18 31.09
CA GLU A 989 16.41 17.40 30.90
C GLU A 989 16.09 18.20 29.64
N GLN A 990 17.06 18.96 29.12
CA GLN A 990 16.91 19.81 27.93
C GLN A 990 17.46 19.16 26.66
N ILE A 991 18.22 18.08 26.79
CA ILE A 991 18.85 17.37 25.68
C ILE A 991 17.99 16.17 25.28
N ASP A 992 17.51 16.15 24.03
CA ASP A 992 16.71 15.04 23.50
C ASP A 992 17.57 13.81 23.13
N GLU A 993 18.74 14.03 22.54
CA GLU A 993 19.58 12.92 22.09
C GLU A 993 21.08 13.27 22.15
N VAL A 994 21.88 12.38 22.74
CA VAL A 994 23.34 12.43 22.66
C VAL A 994 23.81 11.29 21.76
N GLY A 995 24.58 11.60 20.72
CA GLY A 995 25.30 10.61 19.93
C GLY A 995 26.78 10.82 20.07
N TRP A 996 27.54 9.74 20.22
CA TRP A 996 29.00 9.82 20.25
C TRP A 996 29.63 8.69 19.45
N THR A 997 30.90 8.89 19.11
CA THR A 997 31.71 7.84 18.47
C THR A 997 32.83 7.40 19.40
N ARG A 998 33.13 6.10 19.46
CA ARG A 998 34.32 5.62 20.19
C ARG A 998 35.64 5.96 19.47
N ASN A 999 35.58 6.22 18.16
CA ASN A 999 36.76 6.32 17.30
C ASN A 999 37.24 7.74 17.02
N GLN A 1000 36.59 8.77 17.60
CA GLN A 1000 36.97 10.18 17.44
C GLN A 1000 37.08 10.60 15.98
N MET A 1001 35.97 10.42 15.25
CA MET A 1001 35.92 10.60 13.81
C MET A 1001 35.92 12.08 13.39
N GLY A 1002 35.75 13.00 14.35
CA GLY A 1002 35.85 14.44 14.14
C GLY A 1002 34.61 15.08 13.52
N LEU A 1003 34.63 16.41 13.41
CA LEU A 1003 33.45 17.21 13.10
C LEU A 1003 32.80 16.94 11.73
N PRO A 1004 33.53 16.76 10.59
CA PRO A 1004 32.92 16.42 9.31
C PRO A 1004 32.18 15.08 9.34
N TYR A 1005 32.57 14.16 10.22
CA TYR A 1005 31.85 12.91 10.41
C TYR A 1005 30.50 13.17 11.08
N HIS A 1006 30.51 13.91 12.20
CA HIS A 1006 29.27 14.28 12.90
C HIS A 1006 28.34 15.11 12.02
N TRP A 1007 28.91 16.04 11.24
CA TRP A 1007 28.21 16.78 10.19
C TRP A 1007 27.49 15.85 9.21
N ASN A 1008 28.25 14.92 8.60
CA ASN A 1008 27.70 13.97 7.65
C ASN A 1008 26.63 13.06 8.27
N GLY A 1009 26.65 12.89 9.59
CA GLY A 1009 25.65 12.18 10.37
C GLY A 1009 24.36 12.97 10.65
N ILE A 1010 24.37 14.31 10.57
CA ILE A 1010 23.17 15.13 10.83
C ILE A 1010 22.02 14.72 9.90
N LEU A 1011 22.31 14.54 8.61
CA LEU A 1011 21.30 14.13 7.63
C LEU A 1011 20.73 12.74 7.92
N ASP A 1012 21.61 11.77 8.18
CA ASP A 1012 21.21 10.39 8.47
C ASP A 1012 20.40 10.32 9.77
N ARG A 1013 20.78 11.10 10.79
CA ARG A 1013 20.06 11.19 12.06
C ARG A 1013 18.72 11.90 11.94
N SER A 1014 18.67 13.01 11.20
CA SER A 1014 17.42 13.71 10.90
C SER A 1014 16.42 12.78 10.23
N ARG A 1015 16.86 12.00 9.23
CA ARG A 1015 16.01 10.97 8.57
C ARG A 1015 15.51 9.92 9.56
N ALA A 1016 16.40 9.36 10.40
CA ALA A 1016 16.03 8.36 11.40
C ALA A 1016 15.05 8.91 12.44
N THR A 1017 15.23 10.16 12.87
CA THR A 1017 14.37 10.82 13.84
C THR A 1017 13.00 11.14 13.24
N ILE A 1018 12.93 11.67 12.02
CA ILE A 1018 11.66 11.90 11.30
C ILE A 1018 10.89 10.58 11.17
N ALA A 1019 11.56 9.48 10.84
CA ALA A 1019 10.93 8.16 10.73
C ALA A 1019 10.36 7.64 12.07
N ARG A 1020 10.92 8.08 13.21
CA ARG A 1020 10.46 7.69 14.56
C ARG A 1020 9.37 8.61 15.11
N SER A 1021 9.55 9.93 14.98
CA SER A 1021 8.65 10.92 15.59
C SER A 1021 7.52 11.36 14.66
N GLU A 1022 7.64 11.09 13.36
CA GLU A 1022 6.73 11.59 12.31
C GLU A 1022 6.64 13.13 12.26
N ILE A 1023 7.57 13.81 12.93
CA ILE A 1023 7.71 15.28 12.97
C ILE A 1023 8.92 15.64 12.13
N ARG A 1024 8.71 16.52 11.15
CA ARG A 1024 9.76 17.05 10.30
C ARG A 1024 10.11 18.46 10.74
N PRO A 1025 11.39 18.79 10.99
CA PRO A 1025 11.78 20.16 11.31
C PRO A 1025 11.60 21.07 10.10
N ASP A 1026 11.15 22.31 10.33
CA ASP A 1026 11.10 23.34 9.29
C ASP A 1026 12.51 23.86 8.99
N PHE A 1027 13.33 23.94 10.03
CA PHE A 1027 14.74 24.30 9.97
C PHE A 1027 15.61 23.38 10.82
N ILE A 1028 16.83 23.12 10.33
CA ILE A 1028 17.91 22.56 11.11
C ILE A 1028 18.86 23.71 11.44
N CYS A 1029 19.06 23.95 12.73
CA CYS A 1029 20.04 24.87 13.27
C CYS A 1029 21.24 24.06 13.80
N TYR A 1030 22.45 24.56 13.57
CA TYR A 1030 23.68 23.90 14.00
C TYR A 1030 24.60 24.89 14.71
N LEU A 1031 25.27 24.44 15.76
CA LEU A 1031 26.27 25.19 16.52
C LEU A 1031 27.48 24.31 16.86
N GLN A 1032 28.66 24.90 16.88
CA GLN A 1032 29.82 24.35 17.57
C GLN A 1032 29.84 24.79 19.04
N ASP A 1033 30.46 23.99 19.90
CA ASP A 1033 30.71 24.25 21.32
C ASP A 1033 31.54 25.52 21.60
N ASP A 1034 32.08 26.20 20.59
CA ASP A 1034 32.77 27.49 20.70
C ASP A 1034 32.02 28.65 20.03
N CYS A 1035 30.75 28.46 19.65
CA CYS A 1035 29.89 29.47 19.06
C CYS A 1035 28.82 29.95 20.04
N LEU A 1036 29.12 31.03 20.76
CA LEU A 1036 28.29 31.57 21.83
C LEU A 1036 27.17 32.46 21.27
N ILE A 1037 25.92 32.17 21.60
CA ILE A 1037 24.76 33.02 21.27
C ILE A 1037 24.79 34.28 22.14
N GLN A 1038 24.75 35.46 21.52
CA GLN A 1038 24.85 36.75 22.24
C GLN A 1038 23.50 37.28 22.72
N ARG A 1039 22.41 36.90 22.03
CA ARG A 1039 21.04 37.35 22.32
C ARG A 1039 20.08 36.17 22.39
N PRO A 1040 20.11 35.38 23.48
CA PRO A 1040 19.26 34.20 23.60
C PRO A 1040 17.76 34.51 23.44
N ASP A 1041 17.32 35.65 23.95
CA ASP A 1041 15.92 36.11 23.94
C ASP A 1041 15.30 36.28 22.55
N SER A 1042 16.12 36.54 21.53
CA SER A 1042 15.65 36.81 20.17
C SER A 1042 16.31 35.94 19.10
N TYR A 1043 17.24 35.05 19.48
CA TYR A 1043 18.09 34.29 18.55
C TYR A 1043 17.31 33.58 17.44
N PHE A 1044 16.44 32.62 17.80
CA PHE A 1044 15.70 31.84 16.81
C PHE A 1044 14.69 32.69 16.05
N GLY A 1045 14.04 33.66 16.71
CA GLY A 1045 13.10 34.58 16.06
C GLY A 1045 13.75 35.37 14.94
N GLU A 1046 14.93 35.92 15.18
CA GLU A 1046 15.68 36.69 14.18
C GLU A 1046 16.25 35.82 13.06
N MET A 1047 16.70 34.59 13.37
CA MET A 1047 17.15 33.63 12.36
C MET A 1047 16.00 33.23 11.42
N VAL A 1048 14.80 32.98 11.97
CA VAL A 1048 13.59 32.64 11.21
C VAL A 1048 13.10 33.84 10.40
N GLU A 1049 13.04 35.03 11.00
CA GLU A 1049 12.66 36.26 10.30
C GLU A 1049 13.57 36.49 9.07
N ALA A 1050 14.89 36.38 9.25
CA ALA A 1050 15.84 36.50 8.15
C ALA A 1050 15.65 35.43 7.07
N ALA A 1051 15.31 34.19 7.45
CA ALA A 1051 15.02 33.12 6.52
C ALA A 1051 13.73 33.37 5.73
N GLU A 1052 12.68 33.88 6.38
CA GLU A 1052 11.37 34.12 5.77
C GLU A 1052 11.31 35.41 4.94
N MET A 1053 12.24 36.35 5.16
CA MET A 1053 12.42 37.53 4.31
C MET A 1053 12.92 37.19 2.90
N VAL A 1054 13.52 36.02 2.70
CA VAL A 1054 14.12 35.60 1.43
C VAL A 1054 13.23 34.56 0.77
N ASN A 1055 13.11 34.64 -0.57
CA ASN A 1055 12.45 33.61 -1.35
C ASN A 1055 13.05 32.21 -1.00
N PRO A 1056 12.25 31.22 -0.54
CA PRO A 1056 12.76 29.92 -0.13
C PRO A 1056 13.60 29.17 -1.19
N GLY A 1057 13.35 29.42 -2.48
CA GLY A 1057 14.16 28.87 -3.57
C GLY A 1057 15.53 29.53 -3.73
N ARG A 1058 15.70 30.74 -3.22
CA ARG A 1058 16.95 31.51 -3.23
C ARG A 1058 17.71 31.42 -1.93
N LEU A 1059 17.05 31.08 -0.83
CA LEU A 1059 17.70 30.96 0.46
C LEU A 1059 18.71 29.81 0.48
N GLY A 1060 19.95 30.15 0.84
CA GLY A 1060 21.01 29.26 1.26
C GLY A 1060 20.95 29.07 2.78
N PHE A 1061 22.07 29.32 3.47
CA PHE A 1061 22.11 29.25 4.92
C PHE A 1061 21.78 30.60 5.55
N VAL A 1062 21.21 30.59 6.75
CA VAL A 1062 21.20 31.76 7.65
C VAL A 1062 22.26 31.54 8.72
N SER A 1063 23.08 32.53 9.05
CA SER A 1063 24.09 32.43 10.11
C SER A 1063 24.04 33.62 11.04
N GLY A 1064 24.12 33.38 12.36
CA GLY A 1064 24.34 34.43 13.34
C GLY A 1064 25.83 34.78 13.53
N TYR A 1065 26.74 33.97 12.98
CA TYR A 1065 28.17 34.19 13.06
C TYR A 1065 28.70 34.84 11.79
N HIS A 1066 29.34 36.01 11.95
CA HIS A 1066 30.03 36.71 10.88
C HIS A 1066 31.55 36.53 11.02
N SER A 1067 32.20 36.12 9.93
CA SER A 1067 33.64 35.86 9.88
C SER A 1067 34.30 36.74 8.82
N ASP A 1068 35.47 37.29 9.13
CA ASP A 1068 36.29 38.04 8.17
C ASP A 1068 36.76 37.19 6.97
N VAL A 1069 36.65 35.86 7.08
CA VAL A 1069 36.91 34.92 5.98
C VAL A 1069 35.83 35.04 4.90
N HIS A 1070 34.57 35.25 5.30
CA HIS A 1070 33.40 35.31 4.43
C HIS A 1070 32.65 36.62 4.67
N LYS A 1071 33.24 37.74 4.24
CA LYS A 1071 32.72 39.11 4.46
C LYS A 1071 31.35 39.40 3.81
N GLY A 1072 30.80 38.45 3.06
CA GLY A 1072 29.70 38.69 2.15
C GLY A 1072 30.11 39.53 0.95
N PHE A 1073 29.21 39.66 -0.01
CA PHE A 1073 29.40 40.50 -1.20
C PHE A 1073 28.42 41.66 -1.27
N GLU A 1074 27.42 41.69 -0.39
CA GLU A 1074 26.39 42.73 -0.35
C GLU A 1074 25.80 42.84 1.06
N GLU A 1075 25.38 44.06 1.43
CA GLU A 1075 24.83 44.38 2.75
C GLU A 1075 23.42 45.00 2.59
N ILE A 1076 22.48 44.56 3.42
CA ILE A 1076 21.11 45.08 3.48
C ILE A 1076 20.78 45.51 4.89
N THR A 1077 20.14 46.67 5.02
CA THR A 1077 19.50 47.08 6.27
C THR A 1077 18.00 46.89 6.16
N HIS A 1078 17.42 46.09 7.04
CA HIS A 1078 15.97 45.89 7.14
C HIS A 1078 15.55 45.84 8.61
N GLY A 1079 14.44 46.48 8.96
CA GLY A 1079 13.95 46.50 10.35
C GLY A 1079 14.94 47.09 11.37
N GLY A 1080 15.87 47.95 10.94
CA GLY A 1080 16.94 48.49 11.80
C GLY A 1080 18.10 47.54 12.06
N ARG A 1081 18.14 46.39 11.37
CA ARG A 1081 19.19 45.38 11.46
C ARG A 1081 19.95 45.25 10.15
N THR A 1082 21.26 44.98 10.25
CA THR A 1082 22.13 44.70 9.11
C THR A 1082 22.18 43.21 8.81
N TYR A 1083 22.07 42.86 7.54
CA TYR A 1083 22.18 41.52 6.98
C TYR A 1083 23.26 41.53 5.89
N LEU A 1084 24.10 40.50 5.86
CA LEU A 1084 25.12 40.35 4.81
C LEU A 1084 24.76 39.16 3.92
N LEU A 1085 24.84 39.33 2.61
CA LEU A 1085 24.64 38.26 1.65
C LEU A 1085 25.97 37.62 1.28
N SER A 1086 26.00 36.30 1.27
CA SER A 1086 27.20 35.52 0.96
C SER A 1086 26.90 34.28 0.13
N ASP A 1087 27.86 33.83 -0.67
CA ASP A 1087 27.81 32.56 -1.40
C ASP A 1087 28.37 31.38 -0.59
N SER A 1088 28.88 31.67 0.62
CA SER A 1088 29.38 30.70 1.60
C SER A 1088 29.36 31.28 3.01
N ILE A 1089 29.30 30.43 4.02
CA ILE A 1089 29.46 30.81 5.43
C ILE A 1089 30.42 29.86 6.13
N ASP A 1090 30.93 30.28 7.29
CA ASP A 1090 31.71 29.43 8.18
C ASP A 1090 30.77 28.47 8.92
N GLY A 1091 31.10 27.19 8.93
CA GLY A 1091 30.26 26.11 9.47
C GLY A 1091 30.12 26.10 10.99
N LYS A 1092 30.51 27.16 11.72
CA LYS A 1092 30.37 27.23 13.19
C LYS A 1092 28.94 27.38 13.64
N ASN A 1093 28.17 28.15 12.90
CA ASN A 1093 26.75 28.35 13.12
C ASN A 1093 26.04 28.52 11.79
N PHE A 1094 24.91 27.83 11.65
CA PHE A 1094 23.97 28.14 10.59
C PHE A 1094 22.60 27.57 10.91
N MET A 1095 21.62 28.01 10.14
CA MET A 1095 20.29 27.46 10.04
C MET A 1095 19.92 27.28 8.57
N ALA A 1096 19.33 26.14 8.22
CA ALA A 1096 18.90 25.86 6.86
C ALA A 1096 17.65 24.97 6.85
N ARG A 1097 16.87 25.07 5.76
CA ARG A 1097 15.80 24.10 5.52
C ARG A 1097 16.42 22.71 5.32
N PRO A 1098 15.83 21.61 5.83
CA PRO A 1098 16.41 20.27 5.72
C PRO A 1098 16.77 19.86 4.29
N LYS A 1099 15.96 20.27 3.30
CA LYS A 1099 16.21 19.97 1.90
C LYS A 1099 17.43 20.66 1.31
N LEU A 1100 17.77 21.86 1.79
CA LEU A 1100 19.00 22.50 1.37
C LEU A 1100 20.20 21.66 1.84
N LEU A 1101 20.18 21.18 3.09
CA LEU A 1101 21.20 20.29 3.61
C LEU A 1101 21.27 18.96 2.83
N GLN A 1102 20.14 18.46 2.35
CA GLN A 1102 20.10 17.26 1.50
C GLN A 1102 20.66 17.54 0.09
N SER A 1103 20.28 18.67 -0.54
CA SER A 1103 20.70 18.99 -1.90
C SER A 1103 22.20 19.27 -2.02
N ILE A 1104 22.83 19.77 -0.97
CA ILE A 1104 24.29 19.97 -0.93
C ILE A 1104 25.04 18.64 -0.73
N GLY A 1105 24.44 17.66 -0.05
CA GLY A 1105 25.02 16.36 0.24
C GLY A 1105 26.10 16.36 1.34
N LYS A 1106 26.79 15.22 1.50
CA LYS A 1106 27.85 15.02 2.50
C LYS A 1106 29.10 15.85 2.17
N LEU A 1107 29.76 16.40 3.18
CA LEU A 1107 31.09 16.99 3.05
C LEU A 1107 32.09 15.89 2.67
N THR A 1108 32.86 16.16 1.62
CA THR A 1108 33.89 15.25 1.09
C THR A 1108 35.28 15.79 1.46
N TRP A 1109 36.20 14.88 1.79
CA TRP A 1109 37.59 15.25 2.11
C TRP A 1109 38.43 15.57 0.86
N TRP A 1110 38.00 14.99 -0.27
CA TRP A 1110 38.65 15.04 -1.57
C TRP A 1110 37.57 15.15 -2.63
N PHE A 1111 37.76 16.05 -3.59
CA PHE A 1111 36.90 16.10 -4.77
C PHE A 1111 37.29 14.99 -5.77
N PRO A 1112 36.44 14.64 -6.74
CA PRO A 1112 36.73 13.64 -7.77
C PRO A 1112 37.99 13.92 -8.61
N ASP A 1113 38.48 15.16 -8.60
CA ASP A 1113 39.74 15.58 -9.21
C ASP A 1113 40.98 15.29 -8.33
N GLY A 1114 40.78 14.66 -7.17
CA GLY A 1114 41.83 14.35 -6.21
C GLY A 1114 42.36 15.57 -5.45
N GLN A 1115 41.71 16.74 -5.54
CA GLN A 1115 42.13 17.92 -4.78
C GLN A 1115 41.45 17.98 -3.41
N ARG A 1116 42.24 18.36 -2.40
CA ARG A 1116 41.74 18.67 -1.05
C ARG A 1116 41.13 20.06 -1.08
N ARG A 1117 39.81 20.16 -0.90
CA ARG A 1117 39.11 21.45 -0.78
C ARG A 1117 38.01 21.31 0.28
N GLY A 1118 37.82 22.33 1.12
CA GLY A 1118 36.70 22.40 2.08
C GLY A 1118 36.92 21.88 3.51
N ASN A 1119 38.16 21.65 3.96
CA ASN A 1119 38.44 21.39 5.39
C ASN A 1119 39.43 22.44 5.91
N PRO A 1120 39.46 22.75 7.22
CA PRO A 1120 40.33 23.79 7.76
C PRO A 1120 41.75 23.57 7.28
N GLY A 1121 42.31 24.61 6.66
CA GLY A 1121 43.71 24.63 6.31
C GLY A 1121 44.58 24.42 7.56
N PRO A 1122 45.86 24.04 7.39
CA PRO A 1122 46.81 23.75 8.48
C PRO A 1122 47.04 24.89 9.51
N VAL A 1123 46.38 26.04 9.32
CA VAL A 1123 46.46 27.25 10.15
C VAL A 1123 45.08 27.66 10.72
N ARG A 1124 43.97 27.03 10.31
CA ARG A 1124 42.60 27.58 10.45
C ARG A 1124 41.68 26.93 11.49
N GLY A 1125 42.17 26.03 12.33
CA GLY A 1125 41.38 25.57 13.49
C GLY A 1125 39.98 25.01 13.18
N SER A 1126 38.95 25.25 14.03
CA SER A 1126 37.57 24.67 14.01
C SER A 1126 36.70 24.96 12.77
N HIS A 1127 37.25 25.63 11.77
CA HIS A 1127 36.52 26.25 10.67
C HIS A 1127 36.39 25.33 9.45
N PHE A 1128 35.17 25.14 8.95
CA PHE A 1128 34.92 24.48 7.66
C PHE A 1128 33.95 25.31 6.83
N ASP A 1129 34.18 25.39 5.52
CA ASP A 1129 33.40 26.27 4.65
C ASP A 1129 32.18 25.53 4.11
N LEU A 1130 30.99 26.11 4.30
CA LEU A 1130 29.76 25.59 3.72
C LEU A 1130 29.63 26.06 2.26
N TRP A 1131 30.19 25.24 1.36
CA TRP A 1131 29.93 25.15 -0.09
C TRP A 1131 30.23 26.40 -0.97
N GLN A 1132 31.43 26.98 -0.81
CA GLN A 1132 31.95 28.10 -1.63
C GLN A 1132 32.50 27.71 -3.03
N TRP A 1133 32.74 26.43 -3.29
CA TRP A 1133 33.62 26.01 -4.39
C TRP A 1133 32.92 26.00 -5.75
N LYS A 1134 33.33 26.89 -6.66
CA LYS A 1134 32.78 26.99 -8.02
C LYS A 1134 32.83 25.69 -8.81
N GLU A 1135 33.74 24.78 -8.48
CA GLU A 1135 33.95 23.49 -9.12
C GLU A 1135 33.00 22.41 -8.57
N SER A 1136 32.52 22.57 -7.34
CA SER A 1136 31.56 21.65 -6.74
C SER A 1136 30.25 21.67 -7.52
N PRO A 1137 29.70 20.52 -7.94
CA PRO A 1137 28.37 20.46 -8.55
C PRO A 1137 27.26 20.95 -7.61
N ASN A 1138 27.53 20.94 -6.30
CA ASN A 1138 26.58 21.23 -5.24
C ASN A 1138 26.80 22.60 -4.57
N CYS A 1139 27.68 23.47 -5.09
CA CYS A 1139 27.86 24.78 -4.48
C CYS A 1139 26.62 25.68 -4.62
N LEU A 1140 26.39 26.53 -3.62
CA LEU A 1140 25.21 27.41 -3.58
C LEU A 1140 25.16 28.34 -4.81
N MET A 1141 26.33 28.79 -5.28
CA MET A 1141 26.44 29.62 -6.48
C MET A 1141 25.88 28.91 -7.73
N ARG A 1142 26.18 27.63 -7.95
CA ARG A 1142 25.61 26.84 -9.07
C ARG A 1142 24.13 26.53 -8.87
N GLN A 1143 23.70 26.43 -7.61
CA GLN A 1143 22.29 26.30 -7.25
C GLN A 1143 21.54 27.64 -7.28
N ASN A 1144 22.23 28.76 -7.58
CA ASN A 1144 21.68 30.11 -7.60
C ASN A 1144 21.04 30.54 -6.26
N ARG A 1145 21.64 30.08 -5.15
CA ARG A 1145 21.23 30.35 -3.77
C ARG A 1145 22.20 31.29 -3.06
N VAL A 1146 21.70 32.01 -2.07
CA VAL A 1146 22.41 33.03 -1.30
C VAL A 1146 22.20 32.80 0.19
N SER A 1147 23.30 32.83 0.94
CA SER A 1147 23.26 32.77 2.41
C SER A 1147 23.10 34.16 3.00
N VAL A 1148 22.40 34.25 4.12
CA VAL A 1148 22.17 35.48 4.89
C VAL A 1148 22.93 35.39 6.20
N VAL A 1149 23.77 36.38 6.50
CA VAL A 1149 24.48 36.48 7.77
C VAL A 1149 23.93 37.64 8.57
N ILE A 1150 23.72 37.42 9.87
CA ILE A 1150 23.21 38.38 10.83
C ILE A 1150 24.35 38.72 11.81
N PRO A 1151 25.14 39.77 11.56
CA PRO A 1151 26.28 40.10 12.40
C PRO A 1151 25.88 40.36 13.86
N GLY A 1152 26.73 39.90 14.79
CA GLY A 1152 26.57 40.15 16.23
C GLY A 1152 25.56 39.25 16.95
N LEU A 1153 24.99 38.25 16.26
CA LEU A 1153 24.05 37.32 16.88
C LEU A 1153 24.76 36.14 17.58
N CYS A 1154 25.90 35.73 17.03
CA CYS A 1154 26.82 34.77 17.65
C CYS A 1154 28.26 35.33 17.69
N GLU A 1155 29.02 34.90 18.69
CA GLU A 1155 30.44 35.17 18.84
C GLU A 1155 31.25 33.86 18.87
N HIS A 1156 32.48 33.90 18.36
CA HIS A 1156 33.39 32.77 18.43
C HIS A 1156 34.35 32.93 19.60
N THR A 1157 34.26 32.05 20.60
CA THR A 1157 35.00 32.17 21.86
C THR A 1157 36.38 31.49 21.84
N ALA A 1158 36.68 30.70 20.79
CA ALA A 1158 37.92 29.93 20.68
C ALA A 1158 38.76 30.29 19.44
N ALA A 1159 39.23 31.55 19.36
CA ALA A 1159 40.08 32.03 18.26
C ALA A 1159 41.55 31.55 18.34
N GLU A 1160 41.99 31.04 19.49
CA GLU A 1160 43.36 30.57 19.74
C GLU A 1160 43.59 29.17 19.14
N LYS A 1161 44.77 28.93 18.55
CA LYS A 1161 45.12 27.66 17.89
C LYS A 1161 45.04 26.47 18.85
N GLU A 1162 45.34 26.71 20.12
CA GLU A 1162 45.37 25.74 21.22
C GLU A 1162 43.97 25.35 21.70
N LYS A 1163 42.97 26.22 21.50
CA LYS A 1163 41.56 25.99 21.84
C LYS A 1163 40.73 25.49 20.66
N SER A 1164 41.32 25.46 19.47
CA SER A 1164 40.69 24.88 18.30
C SER A 1164 40.45 23.37 18.49
N THR A 1165 39.30 22.87 18.02
CA THR A 1165 39.03 21.43 17.85
C THR A 1165 40.09 20.69 17.02
N TRP A 1166 41.01 21.39 16.34
CA TRP A 1166 41.97 20.80 15.41
C TRP A 1166 43.41 21.24 15.67
N ALA A 1167 44.03 20.66 16.70
CA ALA A 1167 45.47 20.39 16.66
C ALA A 1167 45.72 19.14 15.79
N ASN A 1168 45.41 19.24 14.49
CA ASN A 1168 45.72 18.16 13.55
C ASN A 1168 47.16 18.32 13.07
N ASP A 1169 48.03 17.39 13.45
CA ASP A 1169 49.27 17.13 12.72
C ASP A 1169 48.88 16.75 11.28
N THR A 1170 49.05 17.70 10.36
CA THR A 1170 48.64 17.61 8.95
C THR A 1170 49.82 17.27 8.04
N THR A 1171 50.92 16.79 8.63
CA THR A 1171 52.00 16.17 7.87
C THR A 1171 51.43 15.06 7.01
N LYS A 1172 52.00 14.90 5.81
CA LYS A 1172 51.59 13.89 4.84
C LYS A 1172 51.60 12.50 5.50
N GLU A 1173 52.59 12.26 6.35
CA GLU A 1173 52.78 11.05 7.14
C GLU A 1173 51.64 10.81 8.15
N ALA A 1174 51.20 11.84 8.89
CA ALA A 1174 50.13 11.70 9.86
C ALA A 1174 48.75 11.48 9.20
N ILE A 1175 48.57 11.95 7.96
CA ILE A 1175 47.38 11.72 7.15
C ILE A 1175 47.40 10.32 6.56
N GLU A 1176 48.52 9.91 5.92
CA GLU A 1176 48.70 8.56 5.38
C GLU A 1176 48.49 7.50 6.47
N ARG A 1177 48.98 7.75 7.69
CA ARG A 1177 48.72 6.91 8.87
C ARG A 1177 47.24 6.80 9.20
N ARG A 1178 46.49 7.91 9.25
CA ARG A 1178 45.04 7.89 9.57
C ARG A 1178 44.21 7.23 8.47
N VAL A 1179 44.61 7.41 7.21
CA VAL A 1179 44.00 6.72 6.06
C VAL A 1179 44.26 5.21 6.17
N ALA A 1180 45.49 4.80 6.49
CA ALA A 1180 45.83 3.40 6.71
C ALA A 1180 45.09 2.78 7.92
N GLU A 1181 44.82 3.57 8.95
CA GLU A 1181 44.04 3.16 10.13
C GLU A 1181 42.51 3.14 9.87
N GLY A 1182 42.04 3.49 8.67
CA GLY A 1182 40.60 3.55 8.36
C GLY A 1182 39.85 4.70 9.07
N LYS A 1183 40.58 5.70 9.58
CA LYS A 1183 40.03 6.85 10.33
C LYS A 1183 39.65 8.03 9.44
N VAL A 1184 39.80 7.92 8.12
CA VAL A 1184 39.43 8.95 7.13
C VAL A 1184 38.41 8.37 6.15
N TYR A 1185 37.26 9.04 6.02
CA TYR A 1185 36.28 8.69 5.00
C TYR A 1185 36.73 9.19 3.63
N VAL A 1186 37.05 8.25 2.74
CA VAL A 1186 37.07 8.50 1.30
C VAL A 1186 35.62 8.40 0.82
N THR A 1187 34.94 9.54 0.73
CA THR A 1187 33.66 9.60 0.02
C THR A 1187 33.96 9.48 -1.47
N ARG A 1188 33.39 8.44 -2.10
CA ARG A 1188 33.41 8.22 -3.55
C ARG A 1188 32.81 9.39 -4.32
#